data_AF-A0A955CUM1-F1
#
_entry.id   AF-A0A955CUM1-F1
#
_cell.length_a   1.000
_cell.length_b   1.000
_cell.length_c   1.000
_cell.angle_alpha   90.00
_cell.angle_beta   90.00
_cell.angle_gamma   90.00
#
_symmetry.space_group_name_H-M   'P 1'
#
loop_
_entity.id
_entity.type
_entity.pdbx_description
1 polymer ?
#
loop_
_entity_poly.entity_id
_entity_poly.type
_entity_poly.pdbx_seq_one_letter_code
_entity_poly.pdbx_strand_id
1 'polypeptide(L)'
;MNTNGSFDTRYRKHRSHYDKSTFACAEDTVASLLEEQTTEEHPGMLLGKVQSGKTRTYISAMALAFDNGYDVAVILTKNSRALVEQTRRRLDEEFNSFIEDAELEVFDIMTAPTTFTAFEREAKLIFVAKKQKDNLRRLIELLKEGCPALASQKMLVIDDEADAASIGYSKQKDVIEARTIAKAVSDVRSASKDVSFLQVTATPYSLYLQPSDIVVGNSPDFRPTRPRFTKLVPVPEAYVGGDVYFGEAARDEELTVERSIHVSVSPNELEIVKSPDRRRFKVEEVLEHPAIESMRRAYVTFLVGGCIQRLNGIVNQIAQRKLRYSFLIHSEAARGSHEWQERIVSELNNEFTKAAMENTARFQDLVREAYQDLSESIRLAGTRLPNFEEVIDAVKGAVRDEYITINKVNSDNDIIAMLDKDGQLRLRSPLNFFIGGQVLDRGVTLANLLGFYYGRRPHKFQQDTVLQHSRMYGYRRQDLAVTRFYTSNYIRNAMFEMEEFDSALRMAISDGHESGVQFIRTAEGGGIIPCSPNKILVATTQTLKPFRRILPIGFNSDYMNRISGVVNEIDRIVLETCGFNADEPVLVPLATALKIFNLIERTLLFEPKKDDVRPFNWQVARDVLGHLANQHPDRAQRGQVYIWAANGRQSARYASAGSHARFIETPDSEKTEGRIARAHAHDHPIMFLLRQEGAKEKGWRDAPFYWPVIRAQKNTPTTVYSGESLD
;
A
#
# COMPACT_ATOMS: atom_id res chain seq x y z
N MET A 1 -26.09 -14.57 21.24
CA MET A 1 -25.49 -15.06 19.99
C MET A 1 -25.44 -16.58 20.04
N ASN A 2 -25.95 -17.27 19.01
CA ASN A 2 -25.90 -18.71 18.85
C ASN A 2 -24.65 -19.10 18.06
N THR A 3 -23.65 -19.69 18.72
CA THR A 3 -22.40 -20.19 18.10
C THR A 3 -22.41 -21.70 17.90
N ASN A 4 -23.49 -22.37 18.29
CA ASN A 4 -23.64 -23.83 18.18
C ASN A 4 -24.69 -24.20 17.12
N GLY A 5 -25.05 -23.25 16.26
CA GLY A 5 -25.96 -23.51 15.16
C GLY A 5 -25.31 -24.37 14.07
N SER A 6 -26.15 -24.88 13.16
CA SER A 6 -25.73 -25.82 12.13
C SER A 6 -24.75 -25.18 11.15
N PHE A 7 -24.98 -23.91 10.77
CA PHE A 7 -24.18 -23.24 9.75
C PHE A 7 -22.74 -23.00 10.21
N ASP A 8 -22.54 -22.32 11.34
CA ASP A 8 -21.20 -21.99 11.84
C ASP A 8 -20.42 -23.26 12.23
N THR A 9 -21.07 -24.21 12.91
CA THR A 9 -20.42 -25.45 13.34
C THR A 9 -19.95 -26.28 12.13
N ARG A 10 -20.82 -26.47 11.12
CA ARG A 10 -20.48 -27.23 9.91
C ARG A 10 -19.47 -26.47 9.06
N TYR A 11 -19.58 -25.14 8.96
CA TYR A 11 -18.61 -24.30 8.24
C TYR A 11 -17.20 -24.42 8.84
N ARG A 12 -17.06 -24.24 10.16
CA ARG A 12 -15.78 -24.37 10.88
C ARG A 12 -15.15 -25.74 10.72
N LYS A 13 -15.95 -26.81 10.74
CA LYS A 13 -15.47 -28.18 10.56
C LYS A 13 -14.80 -28.38 9.20
N HIS A 14 -15.38 -27.81 8.13
CA HIS A 14 -14.81 -27.86 6.78
C HIS A 14 -13.64 -26.88 6.58
N ARG A 15 -13.53 -25.85 7.43
CA ARG A 15 -12.48 -24.81 7.40
C ARG A 15 -11.55 -24.85 8.62
N SER A 16 -11.24 -26.05 9.11
CA SER A 16 -10.37 -26.25 10.28
C SER A 16 -8.92 -25.75 10.11
N HIS A 17 -8.52 -25.47 8.87
CA HIS A 17 -7.22 -24.89 8.52
C HIS A 17 -7.19 -23.36 8.62
N TYR A 18 -8.33 -22.69 8.86
CA TYR A 18 -8.37 -21.25 9.11
C TYR A 18 -7.86 -20.93 10.51
N ASP A 19 -7.23 -19.77 10.65
CA ASP A 19 -6.74 -19.32 11.94
C ASP A 19 -7.91 -19.09 12.90
N LYS A 20 -7.77 -19.56 14.15
CA LYS A 20 -8.76 -19.36 15.20
C LYS A 20 -9.11 -17.89 15.40
N SER A 21 -8.14 -16.98 15.22
CA SER A 21 -8.37 -15.54 15.30
C SER A 21 -9.38 -15.04 14.25
N THR A 22 -9.46 -15.69 13.09
CA THR A 22 -10.42 -15.34 12.03
C THR A 22 -11.84 -15.56 12.53
N PHE A 23 -12.09 -16.69 13.18
CA PHE A 23 -13.39 -17.02 13.75
C PHE A 23 -13.72 -16.14 14.97
N ALA A 24 -12.74 -15.87 15.84
CA ALA A 24 -12.95 -14.94 16.95
C ALA A 24 -13.33 -13.53 16.46
N CYS A 25 -12.65 -13.03 15.43
CA CYS A 25 -12.99 -11.74 14.81
C CYS A 25 -14.40 -11.76 14.19
N ALA A 26 -14.80 -12.87 13.56
CA ALA A 26 -16.15 -13.04 13.03
C ALA A 26 -17.21 -13.06 14.14
N GLU A 27 -16.95 -13.77 15.24
CA GLU A 27 -17.80 -13.79 16.45
C GLU A 27 -17.97 -12.39 17.03
N ASP A 28 -16.87 -11.66 17.26
CA ASP A 28 -16.91 -10.28 17.77
C ASP A 28 -17.70 -9.34 16.85
N THR A 29 -17.57 -9.55 15.54
CA THR A 29 -18.29 -8.77 14.53
C THR A 29 -19.78 -9.05 14.62
N VAL A 30 -20.20 -10.32 14.60
CA VAL A 30 -21.62 -10.68 14.68
C VAL A 30 -22.22 -10.28 16.02
N ALA A 31 -21.50 -10.44 17.13
CA ALA A 31 -21.92 -9.94 18.44
C ALA A 31 -22.21 -8.44 18.38
N SER A 32 -21.30 -7.64 17.81
CA SER A 32 -21.49 -6.20 17.66
C SER A 32 -22.65 -5.85 16.72
N LEU A 33 -22.85 -6.60 15.63
CA LEU A 33 -24.01 -6.43 14.74
C LEU A 33 -25.36 -6.78 15.41
N LEU A 34 -25.35 -7.63 16.44
CA LEU A 34 -26.56 -8.01 17.19
C LEU A 34 -26.83 -7.05 18.37
N GLU A 35 -25.78 -6.55 19.02
CA GLU A 35 -25.86 -5.67 20.20
C GLU A 35 -26.06 -4.21 19.81
N GLU A 36 -25.37 -3.76 18.77
CA GLU A 36 -25.45 -2.39 18.29
C GLU A 36 -26.38 -2.31 17.09
N GLN A 37 -27.27 -1.33 17.10
CA GLN A 37 -28.04 -0.98 15.91
C GLN A 37 -27.09 -0.41 14.84
N THR A 38 -26.53 -1.29 14.00
CA THR A 38 -25.84 -0.88 12.77
C THR A 38 -26.88 -0.48 11.73
N THR A 39 -27.46 0.70 11.95
CA THR A 39 -28.53 1.26 11.12
C THR A 39 -27.97 1.90 9.85
N GLU A 40 -28.86 2.53 9.09
CA GLU A 40 -28.55 3.37 7.95
C GLU A 40 -27.54 4.51 8.25
N GLU A 41 -27.39 4.91 9.52
CA GLU A 41 -26.54 6.02 9.95
C GLU A 41 -25.15 5.59 10.44
N HIS A 42 -25.01 4.36 10.92
CA HIS A 42 -23.79 3.92 11.60
C HIS A 42 -23.43 2.47 11.23
N PRO A 43 -22.75 2.23 10.08
CA PRO A 43 -22.27 0.89 9.73
C PRO A 43 -21.37 0.26 10.79
N GLY A 44 -21.34 -1.07 10.86
CA GLY A 44 -20.16 -1.76 11.41
C GLY A 44 -19.01 -1.70 10.40
N MET A 45 -17.76 -1.78 10.84
CA MET A 45 -16.62 -1.90 9.93
C MET A 45 -15.66 -3.03 10.30
N LEU A 46 -15.28 -3.81 9.29
CA LEU A 46 -14.13 -4.70 9.30
C LEU A 46 -12.94 -4.03 8.60
N LEU A 47 -11.92 -3.70 9.38
CA LEU A 47 -10.70 -3.08 8.89
C LEU A 47 -9.53 -4.08 8.91
N GLY A 48 -9.04 -4.47 7.75
CA GLY A 48 -7.91 -5.41 7.62
C GLY A 48 -6.82 -4.88 6.70
N LYS A 49 -5.60 -5.41 6.78
CA LYS A 49 -4.55 -5.07 5.80
C LYS A 49 -4.92 -5.61 4.40
N VAL A 50 -4.28 -5.11 3.33
CA VAL A 50 -4.54 -5.59 1.95
C VAL A 50 -4.21 -7.07 1.87
N GLN A 51 -5.14 -7.90 1.38
CA GLN A 51 -5.01 -9.37 1.36
C GLN A 51 -4.79 -10.03 2.74
N SER A 52 -5.15 -9.39 3.85
CA SER A 52 -5.04 -9.98 5.19
C SER A 52 -6.06 -11.09 5.48
N GLY A 53 -6.99 -11.38 4.57
CA GLY A 53 -8.07 -12.36 4.79
C GLY A 53 -9.43 -11.76 5.13
N LYS A 54 -9.64 -10.45 4.93
CA LYS A 54 -10.95 -9.77 5.12
C LYS A 54 -12.14 -10.56 4.53
N THR A 55 -11.97 -11.08 3.31
CA THR A 55 -12.98 -11.92 2.66
C THR A 55 -13.34 -13.16 3.47
N ARG A 56 -12.33 -13.89 3.96
CA ARG A 56 -12.55 -15.06 4.83
C ARG A 56 -13.26 -14.66 6.12
N THR A 57 -12.89 -13.53 6.71
CA THR A 57 -13.49 -13.03 7.94
C THR A 57 -14.97 -12.67 7.75
N TYR A 58 -15.34 -11.91 6.72
CA TYR A 58 -16.76 -11.57 6.52
C TYR A 58 -17.58 -12.79 6.09
N ILE A 59 -17.00 -13.75 5.35
CA ILE A 59 -17.68 -15.02 5.01
C ILE A 59 -17.92 -15.85 6.28
N SER A 60 -16.94 -15.91 7.18
CA SER A 60 -17.10 -16.56 8.50
C SER A 60 -18.18 -15.86 9.34
N ALA A 61 -18.19 -14.51 9.35
CA ALA A 61 -19.22 -13.74 10.03
C ALA A 61 -20.61 -13.98 9.44
N MET A 62 -20.71 -14.15 8.11
CA MET A 62 -21.97 -14.46 7.43
C MET A 62 -22.48 -15.86 7.78
N ALA A 63 -21.61 -16.88 7.83
CA ALA A 63 -21.99 -18.22 8.28
C ALA A 63 -22.60 -18.19 9.69
N LEU A 64 -21.95 -17.47 10.62
CA LEU A 64 -22.45 -17.27 11.98
C LEU A 64 -23.72 -16.40 12.01
N ALA A 65 -23.85 -15.40 11.14
CA ALA A 65 -25.05 -14.59 11.03
C ALA A 65 -26.27 -15.44 10.64
N PHE A 66 -26.13 -16.44 9.75
CA PHE A 66 -27.24 -17.31 9.38
C PHE A 66 -27.80 -18.14 10.54
N ASP A 67 -26.97 -18.49 11.54
CA ASP A 67 -27.41 -19.11 12.79
C ASP A 67 -28.04 -18.13 13.80
N ASN A 68 -27.97 -16.82 13.52
CA ASN A 68 -28.41 -15.72 14.38
C ASN A 68 -29.54 -14.89 13.74
N GLY A 69 -30.37 -15.55 12.92
CA GLY A 69 -31.64 -15.00 12.42
C GLY A 69 -31.53 -14.23 11.11
N TYR A 70 -30.35 -14.17 10.49
CA TYR A 70 -30.22 -13.62 9.13
C TYR A 70 -30.62 -14.68 8.10
N ASP A 71 -31.39 -14.28 7.09
CA ASP A 71 -31.83 -15.17 6.01
C ASP A 71 -31.28 -14.77 4.65
N VAL A 72 -30.96 -13.49 4.49
CA VAL A 72 -30.45 -12.92 3.23
C VAL A 72 -29.12 -12.22 3.49
N ALA A 73 -28.14 -12.45 2.62
CA ALA A 73 -26.92 -11.68 2.57
C ALA A 73 -26.74 -11.01 1.21
N VAL A 74 -26.29 -9.77 1.19
CA VAL A 74 -25.94 -9.02 -0.02
C VAL A 74 -24.49 -8.61 0.07
N ILE A 75 -23.69 -8.97 -0.94
CA ILE A 75 -22.29 -8.56 -1.05
C ILE A 75 -22.16 -7.55 -2.19
N LEU A 76 -21.85 -6.32 -1.83
CA LEU A 76 -21.57 -5.23 -2.77
C LEU A 76 -20.07 -5.20 -3.06
N THR A 77 -19.69 -5.65 -4.25
CA THR A 77 -18.29 -5.64 -4.71
C THR A 77 -18.00 -4.48 -5.66
N LYS A 78 -16.73 -4.20 -5.93
CA LYS A 78 -16.29 -3.12 -6.83
C LYS A 78 -16.87 -3.31 -8.24
N ASN A 79 -16.89 -2.23 -9.04
CA ASN A 79 -17.42 -2.24 -10.41
C ASN A 79 -16.52 -3.01 -11.40
N SER A 80 -16.45 -4.34 -11.25
CA SER A 80 -15.75 -5.27 -12.14
C SER A 80 -16.52 -6.59 -12.20
N ARG A 81 -16.67 -7.15 -13.41
CA ARG A 81 -17.31 -8.46 -13.59
C ARG A 81 -16.42 -9.58 -13.08
N ALA A 82 -15.10 -9.42 -13.26
CA ALA A 82 -14.13 -10.39 -12.75
C ALA A 82 -14.20 -10.53 -11.23
N LEU A 83 -14.41 -9.43 -10.50
CA LEU A 83 -14.52 -9.46 -9.04
C LEU A 83 -15.83 -10.05 -8.53
N VAL A 84 -16.95 -9.83 -9.25
CA VAL A 84 -18.22 -10.52 -8.97
C VAL A 84 -18.03 -12.02 -9.08
N GLU A 85 -17.49 -12.49 -10.22
CA GLU A 85 -17.26 -13.92 -10.45
C GLU A 85 -16.22 -14.51 -9.48
N GLN A 86 -15.17 -13.77 -9.15
CA GLN A 86 -14.19 -14.17 -8.14
C GLN A 86 -14.81 -14.35 -6.76
N THR A 87 -15.67 -13.42 -6.35
CA THR A 87 -16.38 -13.47 -5.07
C THR A 87 -17.38 -14.61 -5.05
N ARG A 88 -18.11 -14.81 -6.15
CA ARG A 88 -19.06 -15.91 -6.31
C ARG A 88 -18.38 -17.27 -6.22
N ARG A 89 -17.31 -17.53 -6.98
CA ARG A 89 -16.57 -18.81 -6.90
C ARG A 89 -16.03 -19.11 -5.50
N ARG A 90 -15.57 -18.07 -4.80
CA ARG A 90 -15.16 -18.21 -3.40
C ARG A 90 -16.33 -18.62 -2.51
N LEU A 91 -17.49 -18.00 -2.65
CA LEU A 91 -18.68 -18.37 -1.89
C LEU A 91 -19.14 -19.79 -2.22
N ASP A 92 -19.14 -20.16 -3.51
CA ASP A 92 -19.50 -21.50 -3.97
C ASP A 92 -18.57 -22.56 -3.34
N GLU A 93 -17.25 -22.34 -3.38
CA GLU A 93 -16.28 -23.25 -2.74
C GLU A 93 -16.43 -23.24 -1.21
N GLU A 94 -16.59 -22.06 -0.59
CA GLU A 94 -16.69 -21.87 0.87
C GLU A 94 -17.91 -22.58 1.46
N PHE A 95 -19.07 -22.45 0.80
CA PHE A 95 -20.35 -23.01 1.21
C PHE A 95 -20.77 -24.26 0.43
N ASN A 96 -19.86 -24.93 -0.30
CA ASN A 96 -20.19 -26.05 -1.19
C ASN A 96 -21.11 -27.09 -0.55
N SER A 97 -20.84 -27.51 0.69
CA SER A 97 -21.70 -28.47 1.41
C SER A 97 -23.14 -27.98 1.62
N PHE A 98 -23.34 -26.68 1.84
CA PHE A 98 -24.68 -26.10 2.03
C PHE A 98 -25.44 -25.97 0.73
N ILE A 99 -24.71 -25.71 -0.36
CA ILE A 99 -25.28 -25.65 -1.71
C ILE A 99 -25.69 -27.05 -2.18
N GLU A 100 -24.85 -28.07 -1.94
CA GLU A 100 -25.16 -29.47 -2.25
C GLU A 100 -26.39 -29.98 -1.46
N ASP A 101 -26.55 -29.53 -0.21
CA ASP A 101 -27.70 -29.87 0.64
C ASP A 101 -28.95 -29.00 0.38
N ALA A 102 -28.89 -28.05 -0.58
CA ALA A 102 -29.94 -27.07 -0.88
C ALA A 102 -30.36 -26.18 0.32
N GLU A 103 -29.47 -25.98 1.28
CA GLU A 103 -29.69 -25.12 2.45
C GLU A 103 -29.31 -23.65 2.17
N LEU A 104 -28.53 -23.40 1.11
CA LEU A 104 -28.03 -22.07 0.72
C LEU A 104 -27.88 -21.95 -0.79
N GLU A 105 -28.21 -20.78 -1.34
CA GLU A 105 -28.00 -20.45 -2.75
C GLU A 105 -27.23 -19.13 -2.94
N VAL A 106 -26.37 -19.08 -3.96
CA VAL A 106 -25.53 -17.92 -4.30
C VAL A 106 -25.85 -17.43 -5.71
N PHE A 107 -26.19 -16.15 -5.83
CA PHE A 107 -26.56 -15.53 -7.10
C PHE A 107 -25.67 -14.32 -7.45
N ASP A 108 -25.28 -14.20 -8.72
CA ASP A 108 -25.04 -12.89 -9.32
C ASP A 108 -26.41 -12.23 -9.54
N ILE A 109 -26.60 -11.02 -9.01
CA ILE A 109 -27.89 -10.32 -9.11
C ILE A 109 -28.39 -10.13 -10.54
N MET A 110 -27.48 -10.06 -11.52
CA MET A 110 -27.84 -9.91 -12.93
C MET A 110 -28.42 -11.19 -13.55
N THR A 111 -28.09 -12.35 -12.98
CA THR A 111 -28.61 -13.66 -13.44
C THR A 111 -29.60 -14.26 -12.46
N ALA A 112 -29.84 -13.63 -11.31
CA ALA A 112 -30.81 -14.06 -10.32
C ALA A 112 -32.25 -14.06 -10.88
N PRO A 113 -33.11 -14.99 -10.42
CA PRO A 113 -34.55 -14.95 -10.68
C PRO A 113 -35.19 -13.60 -10.33
N THR A 114 -36.27 -13.23 -11.03
CA THR A 114 -37.02 -12.00 -10.73
C THR A 114 -37.98 -12.17 -9.56
N THR A 115 -38.37 -13.40 -9.24
CA THR A 115 -39.27 -13.77 -8.14
C THR A 115 -38.77 -15.07 -7.50
N PHE A 116 -39.11 -15.27 -6.22
CA PHE A 116 -38.78 -16.49 -5.47
C PHE A 116 -40.04 -17.07 -4.84
N THR A 117 -40.22 -18.38 -4.96
CA THR A 117 -41.30 -19.15 -4.32
C THR A 117 -41.14 -19.21 -2.80
N ALA A 118 -42.11 -19.79 -2.09
CA ALA A 118 -41.96 -20.00 -0.66
C ALA A 118 -40.84 -21.01 -0.33
N PHE A 119 -40.76 -22.09 -1.10
CA PHE A 119 -39.77 -23.15 -0.93
C PHE A 119 -38.33 -22.63 -1.13
N GLU A 120 -38.08 -21.88 -2.21
CA GLU A 120 -36.74 -21.30 -2.47
C GLU A 120 -36.30 -20.32 -1.36
N ARG A 121 -37.26 -19.72 -0.64
CA ARG A 121 -36.97 -18.81 0.49
C ARG A 121 -36.71 -19.51 1.82
N GLU A 122 -36.89 -20.83 1.88
CA GLU A 122 -36.48 -21.62 3.06
C GLU A 122 -34.95 -21.74 3.13
N ALA A 123 -34.27 -21.69 1.98
CA ALA A 123 -32.83 -21.62 1.89
C ALA A 123 -32.29 -20.23 2.25
N LYS A 124 -31.03 -20.17 2.70
CA LYS A 124 -30.29 -18.91 2.88
C LYS A 124 -29.89 -18.35 1.51
N LEU A 125 -30.16 -17.08 1.25
CA LEU A 125 -29.91 -16.48 -0.06
C LEU A 125 -28.77 -15.47 -0.02
N ILE A 126 -27.77 -15.65 -0.89
CA ILE A 126 -26.66 -14.71 -1.05
C ILE A 126 -26.73 -14.05 -2.43
N PHE A 127 -26.74 -12.72 -2.47
CA PHE A 127 -26.68 -11.94 -3.70
C PHE A 127 -25.35 -11.19 -3.80
N VAL A 128 -24.58 -11.46 -4.85
CA VAL A 128 -23.38 -10.69 -5.20
C VAL A 128 -23.77 -9.65 -6.26
N ALA A 129 -23.48 -8.38 -5.97
CA ALA A 129 -23.79 -7.27 -6.85
C ALA A 129 -22.58 -6.35 -6.99
N LYS A 130 -22.24 -5.95 -8.22
CA LYS A 130 -21.26 -4.88 -8.41
C LYS A 130 -21.89 -3.53 -8.04
N LYS A 131 -21.08 -2.62 -7.46
CA LYS A 131 -21.43 -1.22 -7.17
C LYS A 131 -21.58 -0.42 -8.46
N GLN A 132 -22.65 -0.69 -9.20
CA GLN A 132 -22.97 -0.14 -10.50
C GLN A 132 -24.49 0.00 -10.63
N LYS A 133 -24.93 1.05 -11.33
CA LYS A 133 -26.33 1.46 -11.44
C LYS A 133 -27.30 0.31 -11.72
N ASP A 134 -27.05 -0.52 -12.73
CA ASP A 134 -28.00 -1.56 -13.14
C ASP A 134 -28.07 -2.72 -12.13
N ASN A 135 -26.95 -3.09 -11.52
CA ASN A 135 -26.92 -4.13 -10.48
C ASN A 135 -27.68 -3.68 -9.24
N LEU A 136 -27.42 -2.46 -8.77
CA LEU A 136 -28.10 -1.92 -7.60
C LEU A 136 -29.60 -1.71 -7.89
N ARG A 137 -29.95 -1.23 -9.10
CA ARG A 137 -31.34 -1.12 -9.52
C ARG A 137 -32.04 -2.48 -9.53
N ARG A 138 -31.42 -3.50 -10.13
CA ARG A 138 -31.96 -4.87 -10.19
C ARG A 138 -32.17 -5.46 -8.79
N LEU A 139 -31.24 -5.18 -7.86
CA LEU A 139 -31.37 -5.57 -6.45
C LEU A 139 -32.56 -4.88 -5.78
N ILE A 140 -32.71 -3.56 -5.96
CA ILE A 140 -33.82 -2.78 -5.40
C ILE A 140 -35.16 -3.27 -5.97
N GLU A 141 -35.25 -3.49 -7.29
CA GLU A 141 -36.43 -4.03 -7.96
C GLU A 141 -36.78 -5.43 -7.41
N LEU A 142 -35.78 -6.29 -7.18
CA LEU A 142 -36.01 -7.60 -6.57
C LEU A 142 -36.59 -7.46 -5.15
N LEU A 143 -36.04 -6.59 -4.32
CA LEU A 143 -36.47 -6.43 -2.92
C LEU A 143 -37.83 -5.74 -2.79
N LYS A 144 -38.13 -4.76 -3.65
CA LYS A 144 -39.38 -3.95 -3.56
C LYS A 144 -40.55 -4.54 -4.35
N GLU A 145 -40.28 -5.13 -5.51
CA GLU A 145 -41.33 -5.55 -6.45
C GLU A 145 -41.31 -7.07 -6.67
N GLY A 146 -40.14 -7.65 -6.91
CA GLY A 146 -40.01 -9.07 -7.26
C GLY A 146 -40.32 -10.03 -6.11
N CYS A 147 -39.80 -9.75 -4.92
CA CYS A 147 -40.04 -10.56 -3.72
C CYS A 147 -39.98 -9.71 -2.44
N PRO A 148 -41.04 -8.96 -2.10
CA PRO A 148 -41.12 -8.15 -0.88
C PRO A 148 -40.95 -8.95 0.42
N ALA A 149 -41.16 -10.27 0.36
CA ALA A 149 -40.91 -11.17 1.49
C ALA A 149 -39.43 -11.17 1.90
N LEU A 150 -38.50 -11.08 0.95
CA LEU A 150 -37.05 -11.01 1.24
C LEU A 150 -36.69 -9.72 1.99
N ALA A 151 -37.33 -8.60 1.65
CA ALA A 151 -37.14 -7.32 2.33
C ALA A 151 -37.67 -7.30 3.77
N SER A 152 -38.54 -8.25 4.11
CA SER A 152 -39.10 -8.41 5.47
C SER A 152 -38.27 -9.35 6.35
N GLN A 153 -37.31 -10.08 5.77
CA GLN A 153 -36.37 -10.91 6.51
C GLN A 153 -35.17 -10.07 6.98
N LYS A 154 -34.47 -10.56 8.01
CA LYS A 154 -33.25 -9.93 8.49
C LYS A 154 -32.12 -10.12 7.49
N MET A 155 -31.52 -9.00 7.08
CA MET A 155 -30.55 -8.96 5.99
C MET A 155 -29.18 -8.46 6.45
N LEU A 156 -28.12 -9.13 6.00
CA LEU A 156 -26.74 -8.67 6.16
C LEU A 156 -26.24 -8.09 4.85
N VAL A 157 -25.95 -6.79 4.81
CA VAL A 157 -25.37 -6.13 3.64
C VAL A 157 -23.89 -5.86 3.91
N ILE A 158 -23.02 -6.47 3.10
CA ILE A 158 -21.57 -6.37 3.17
C ILE A 158 -21.08 -5.47 2.03
N ASP A 159 -20.48 -4.34 2.40
CA ASP A 159 -19.91 -3.37 1.46
C ASP A 159 -18.40 -3.58 1.34
N ASP A 160 -17.98 -4.44 0.40
CA ASP A 160 -16.58 -4.81 0.19
C ASP A 160 -15.84 -3.75 -0.63
N GLU A 161 -14.64 -3.36 -0.20
CA GLU A 161 -13.91 -2.17 -0.68
C GLU A 161 -14.80 -0.90 -0.56
N ALA A 162 -15.34 -0.66 0.64
CA ALA A 162 -16.28 0.42 0.95
C ALA A 162 -15.77 1.83 0.56
N ASP A 163 -14.45 2.02 0.51
CA ASP A 163 -13.78 3.25 0.07
C ASP A 163 -13.97 3.57 -1.43
N ALA A 164 -14.27 2.56 -2.27
CA ALA A 164 -14.14 2.69 -3.73
C ALA A 164 -15.35 3.31 -4.45
N ALA A 165 -16.52 3.44 -3.82
CA ALA A 165 -17.73 3.98 -4.47
C ALA A 165 -18.85 4.44 -3.52
N SER A 166 -18.84 3.98 -2.26
CA SER A 166 -19.87 4.32 -1.28
C SER A 166 -19.72 5.75 -0.73
N ILE A 167 -18.70 6.47 -1.20
CA ILE A 167 -18.27 7.78 -0.71
C ILE A 167 -17.95 8.62 -1.94
N GLY A 168 -18.89 9.44 -2.35
CA GLY A 168 -18.74 10.24 -3.54
C GLY A 168 -19.61 11.46 -3.46
N TYR A 169 -18.99 12.61 -3.25
CA TYR A 169 -19.66 13.91 -3.29
C TYR A 169 -19.22 14.67 -4.55
N SER A 170 -20.13 15.37 -5.18
CA SER A 170 -19.82 16.43 -6.15
C SER A 170 -20.35 17.75 -5.63
N LYS A 171 -19.52 18.79 -5.63
CA LYS A 171 -19.93 20.15 -5.26
C LYS A 171 -20.27 20.92 -6.52
N GLN A 172 -21.54 21.35 -6.67
CA GLN A 172 -21.95 22.33 -7.67
C GLN A 172 -22.61 23.51 -6.95
N LYS A 173 -22.06 24.72 -7.13
CA LYS A 173 -22.64 25.99 -6.62
C LYS A 173 -23.17 25.89 -5.18
N ASP A 174 -22.28 25.50 -4.26
CA ASP A 174 -22.53 25.32 -2.81
C ASP A 174 -23.52 24.25 -2.38
N VAL A 175 -24.01 23.43 -3.31
CA VAL A 175 -24.77 22.21 -3.01
C VAL A 175 -23.86 20.99 -3.13
N ILE A 176 -23.84 20.16 -2.08
CA ILE A 176 -23.18 18.85 -2.07
C ILE A 176 -24.18 17.82 -2.60
N GLU A 177 -23.83 17.12 -3.67
CA GLU A 177 -24.62 16.04 -4.25
C GLU A 177 -23.92 14.68 -4.05
N ALA A 178 -24.67 13.67 -3.61
CA ALA A 178 -24.18 12.31 -3.59
C ALA A 178 -24.07 11.78 -5.02
N ARG A 179 -22.94 11.13 -5.34
CA ARG A 179 -22.78 10.40 -6.60
C ARG A 179 -23.83 9.30 -6.67
N THR A 180 -24.35 9.05 -7.87
CA THR A 180 -25.47 8.12 -8.14
C THR A 180 -25.32 6.75 -7.48
N ILE A 181 -24.09 6.23 -7.37
CA ILE A 181 -23.82 4.93 -6.74
C ILE A 181 -23.98 4.98 -5.22
N ALA A 182 -23.49 6.03 -4.54
CA ALA A 182 -23.64 6.17 -3.10
C ALA A 182 -25.12 6.28 -2.70
N LYS A 183 -25.92 7.01 -3.50
CA LYS A 183 -27.39 7.03 -3.35
C LYS A 183 -28.01 5.65 -3.51
N ALA A 184 -27.67 4.92 -4.58
CA ALA A 184 -28.22 3.60 -4.83
C ALA A 184 -27.85 2.57 -3.74
N VAL A 185 -26.64 2.65 -3.15
CA VAL A 185 -26.26 1.84 -1.99
C VAL A 185 -27.12 2.20 -0.78
N SER A 186 -27.40 3.49 -0.57
CA SER A 186 -28.36 3.94 0.46
C SER A 186 -29.76 3.38 0.21
N ASP A 187 -30.25 3.43 -1.03
CA ASP A 187 -31.59 2.94 -1.40
C ASP A 187 -31.74 1.42 -1.19
N VAL A 188 -30.68 0.63 -1.38
CA VAL A 188 -30.66 -0.81 -1.05
C VAL A 188 -30.84 -1.02 0.45
N ARG A 189 -30.19 -0.20 1.28
CA ARG A 189 -30.31 -0.28 2.75
C ARG A 189 -31.73 0.02 3.20
N SER A 190 -32.34 1.07 2.64
CA SER A 190 -33.72 1.48 2.93
C SER A 190 -34.79 0.58 2.30
N ALA A 191 -34.39 -0.41 1.50
CA ALA A 191 -35.34 -1.37 0.93
C ALA A 191 -35.73 -2.47 1.95
N SER A 192 -34.93 -2.74 2.97
CA SER A 192 -35.20 -3.75 4.00
C SER A 192 -35.58 -3.11 5.34
N LYS A 193 -36.44 -3.79 6.12
CA LYS A 193 -36.90 -3.31 7.45
C LYS A 193 -35.94 -3.66 8.59
N ASP A 194 -35.12 -4.71 8.43
CA ASP A 194 -34.18 -5.20 9.44
C ASP A 194 -32.85 -5.53 8.75
N VAL A 195 -32.00 -4.50 8.62
CA VAL A 195 -30.73 -4.58 7.90
C VAL A 195 -29.57 -4.30 8.83
N SER A 196 -28.52 -5.11 8.73
CA SER A 196 -27.22 -4.82 9.32
C SER A 196 -26.22 -4.53 8.21
N PHE A 197 -25.54 -3.38 8.31
CA PHE A 197 -24.62 -2.90 7.27
C PHE A 197 -23.18 -2.98 7.75
N LEU A 198 -22.37 -3.78 7.05
CA LEU A 198 -20.98 -4.06 7.40
C LEU A 198 -20.05 -3.59 6.28
N GLN A 199 -19.25 -2.57 6.55
CA GLN A 199 -18.23 -2.08 5.64
C GLN A 199 -16.95 -2.89 5.78
N VAL A 200 -16.35 -3.30 4.66
CA VAL A 200 -15.10 -4.04 4.64
C VAL A 200 -14.11 -3.26 3.80
N THR A 201 -12.97 -2.87 4.37
CA THR A 201 -11.95 -2.14 3.60
C THR A 201 -10.54 -2.35 4.14
N ALA A 202 -9.56 -2.13 3.26
CA ALA A 202 -8.17 -1.96 3.66
C ALA A 202 -7.79 -0.51 3.98
N THR A 203 -8.52 0.45 3.43
CA THR A 203 -8.18 1.87 3.43
C THR A 203 -9.34 2.65 4.06
N PRO A 204 -9.39 2.77 5.39
CA PRO A 204 -10.56 3.26 6.11
C PRO A 204 -10.68 4.79 6.08
N TYR A 205 -9.74 5.48 5.41
CA TYR A 205 -9.64 6.94 5.40
C TYR A 205 -10.97 7.57 5.03
N SER A 206 -11.38 7.47 3.77
CA SER A 206 -12.58 8.11 3.24
C SER A 206 -13.86 7.82 4.05
N LEU A 207 -13.90 6.74 4.84
CA LEU A 207 -14.99 6.40 5.77
C LEU A 207 -14.92 7.17 7.10
N TYR A 208 -13.75 7.23 7.75
CA TYR A 208 -13.56 8.01 8.98
C TYR A 208 -13.50 9.51 8.77
N LEU A 209 -13.12 9.93 7.56
CA LEU A 209 -12.90 11.32 7.19
C LEU A 209 -14.20 12.08 6.86
N GLN A 210 -15.37 11.42 6.95
CA GLN A 210 -16.67 12.04 6.67
C GLN A 210 -17.15 12.96 7.81
N PRO A 211 -17.84 14.08 7.50
CA PRO A 211 -18.45 14.94 8.49
C PRO A 211 -19.59 14.19 9.20
N SER A 212 -19.82 14.51 10.47
CA SER A 212 -20.96 13.99 11.24
C SER A 212 -22.30 14.42 10.64
N ASP A 213 -22.35 15.59 10.00
CA ASP A 213 -23.57 16.21 9.48
C ASP A 213 -23.32 16.72 8.05
N ILE A 214 -23.79 15.99 7.03
CA ILE A 214 -23.85 16.46 5.64
C ILE A 214 -25.31 16.58 5.22
N VAL A 215 -25.69 17.77 4.74
CA VAL A 215 -26.96 17.97 4.01
C VAL A 215 -26.68 17.83 2.51
N VAL A 216 -27.22 16.79 1.88
CA VAL A 216 -27.05 16.51 0.45
C VAL A 216 -28.29 16.97 -0.32
N GLY A 217 -28.12 17.91 -1.26
CA GLY A 217 -29.26 18.57 -1.94
C GLY A 217 -30.11 17.66 -2.82
N ASN A 218 -29.56 16.57 -3.36
CA ASN A 218 -30.26 15.61 -4.23
C ASN A 218 -30.72 14.32 -3.51
N SER A 219 -30.49 14.26 -2.20
CA SER A 219 -30.88 13.14 -1.34
C SER A 219 -31.04 13.67 0.10
N PRO A 220 -32.22 14.21 0.45
CA PRO A 220 -32.47 14.78 1.78
C PRO A 220 -32.28 13.75 2.92
N ASP A 221 -32.32 12.44 2.60
CA ASP A 221 -32.04 11.32 3.52
C ASP A 221 -30.63 10.72 3.39
N PHE A 222 -29.67 11.40 2.75
CA PHE A 222 -28.30 10.88 2.66
C PHE A 222 -27.60 11.02 4.01
N ARG A 223 -27.21 9.90 4.64
CA ARG A 223 -26.65 9.90 6.00
C ARG A 223 -25.16 9.45 6.00
N PRO A 224 -24.28 10.15 6.72
CA PRO A 224 -22.84 9.89 6.70
C PRO A 224 -22.50 8.49 7.24
N THR A 225 -21.50 7.82 6.64
CA THR A 225 -21.18 6.41 6.92
C THR A 225 -20.06 6.22 7.93
N ARG A 226 -19.99 7.07 8.97
CA ARG A 226 -19.00 6.88 10.03
C ARG A 226 -19.33 5.58 10.78
N PRO A 227 -18.38 4.65 10.91
CA PRO A 227 -18.69 3.35 11.48
C PRO A 227 -18.98 3.47 12.99
N ARG A 228 -20.01 2.74 13.44
CA ARG A 228 -20.41 2.59 14.84
C ARG A 228 -19.32 1.91 15.66
N PHE A 229 -18.81 0.82 15.11
CA PHE A 229 -17.71 0.05 15.65
C PHE A 229 -16.72 -0.29 14.54
N THR A 230 -15.48 -0.56 14.92
CA THR A 230 -14.49 -1.13 14.01
C THR A 230 -13.85 -2.36 14.63
N LYS A 231 -13.91 -3.48 13.91
CA LYS A 231 -13.18 -4.69 14.24
C LYS A 231 -11.96 -4.78 13.33
N LEU A 232 -10.80 -4.93 13.95
CA LEU A 232 -9.56 -5.14 13.23
C LEU A 232 -9.47 -6.61 12.83
N VAL A 233 -9.32 -6.86 11.53
CA VAL A 233 -9.08 -8.21 11.03
C VAL A 233 -7.68 -8.62 11.47
N PRO A 234 -7.53 -9.77 12.14
CA PRO A 234 -6.23 -10.22 12.63
C PRO A 234 -5.26 -10.40 11.47
N VAL A 235 -3.99 -10.15 11.75
CA VAL A 235 -2.89 -10.31 10.80
C VAL A 235 -2.05 -11.50 11.27
N PRO A 236 -2.16 -12.67 10.61
CA PRO A 236 -1.37 -13.84 11.00
C PRO A 236 0.12 -13.63 10.74
N GLU A 237 0.98 -14.34 11.47
CA GLU A 237 2.44 -14.23 11.32
C GLU A 237 2.93 -14.56 9.90
N ALA A 238 2.21 -15.46 9.19
CA ALA A 238 2.53 -15.81 7.80
C ALA A 238 2.26 -14.69 6.78
N TYR A 239 1.53 -13.64 7.18
CA TYR A 239 1.21 -12.49 6.33
C TYR A 239 2.42 -11.56 6.20
N VAL A 240 2.66 -11.11 4.98
CA VAL A 240 3.67 -10.12 4.64
C VAL A 240 2.95 -8.86 4.16
N GLY A 241 3.14 -7.75 4.88
CA GLY A 241 2.48 -6.46 4.61
C GLY A 241 3.46 -5.33 4.38
N GLY A 242 2.95 -4.10 4.40
CA GLY A 242 3.77 -2.91 4.24
C GLY A 242 4.80 -2.71 5.35
N ASP A 243 4.56 -3.22 6.56
CA ASP A 243 5.54 -3.28 7.63
C ASP A 243 6.79 -4.10 7.26
N VAL A 244 6.63 -5.16 6.47
CA VAL A 244 7.75 -5.99 6.00
C VAL A 244 8.47 -5.32 4.83
N TYR A 245 7.71 -4.77 3.88
CA TYR A 245 8.29 -4.11 2.72
C TYR A 245 8.88 -2.74 3.05
N PHE A 246 8.33 -2.00 4.02
CA PHE A 246 8.63 -0.59 4.20
C PHE A 246 8.83 -0.20 5.68
N GLY A 247 8.79 -1.16 6.62
CA GLY A 247 8.99 -0.90 8.04
C GLY A 247 10.45 -0.70 8.43
N GLU A 248 10.75 -0.90 9.72
CA GLU A 248 12.08 -0.65 10.29
C GLU A 248 13.14 -1.63 9.77
N ALA A 249 12.86 -2.93 9.75
CA ALA A 249 13.79 -3.94 9.26
C ALA A 249 14.19 -3.72 7.78
N ALA A 250 13.26 -3.24 6.94
CA ALA A 250 13.53 -2.90 5.54
C ALA A 250 14.45 -1.66 5.37
N ARG A 251 14.63 -0.87 6.44
CA ARG A 251 15.42 0.37 6.47
C ARG A 251 16.68 0.24 7.33
N ASP A 252 16.94 -0.95 7.86
CA ASP A 252 18.09 -1.16 8.72
C ASP A 252 19.41 -0.87 7.97
N GLU A 253 20.39 -0.33 8.69
CA GLU A 253 21.74 -0.11 8.16
C GLU A 253 22.47 -1.43 7.92
N GLU A 254 22.10 -2.49 8.64
CA GLU A 254 22.54 -3.87 8.42
C GLU A 254 21.63 -4.60 7.41
N LEU A 255 22.16 -5.66 6.78
CA LEU A 255 21.40 -6.42 5.80
C LEU A 255 20.40 -7.35 6.50
N THR A 256 19.11 -7.12 6.27
CA THR A 256 18.00 -7.99 6.73
C THR A 256 17.34 -8.69 5.55
N VAL A 257 16.51 -9.70 5.83
CA VAL A 257 15.69 -10.35 4.78
C VAL A 257 14.75 -9.33 4.14
N GLU A 258 14.08 -8.51 4.95
CA GLU A 258 13.19 -7.43 4.52
C GLU A 258 13.87 -6.43 3.59
N ARG A 259 15.10 -6.05 3.95
CA ARG A 259 15.92 -5.13 3.18
C ARG A 259 16.30 -5.70 1.81
N SER A 260 16.65 -6.99 1.75
CA SER A 260 17.05 -7.68 0.51
C SER A 260 15.95 -7.76 -0.55
N ILE A 261 14.69 -7.51 -0.17
CA ILE A 261 13.56 -7.55 -1.10
C ILE A 261 13.68 -6.44 -2.14
N HIS A 262 14.23 -5.27 -1.81
CA HIS A 262 14.16 -4.08 -2.67
C HIS A 262 15.29 -4.02 -3.69
N VAL A 263 14.92 -3.93 -4.96
CA VAL A 263 15.84 -3.72 -6.07
C VAL A 263 15.47 -2.43 -6.80
N SER A 264 16.39 -1.46 -6.83
CA SER A 264 16.16 -0.17 -7.48
C SER A 264 16.25 -0.30 -9.00
N VAL A 265 15.22 0.21 -9.69
CA VAL A 265 15.15 0.29 -11.15
C VAL A 265 15.37 1.72 -11.61
N SER A 266 16.18 1.93 -12.64
CA SER A 266 16.41 3.26 -13.19
C SER A 266 15.14 3.82 -13.86
N PRO A 267 14.87 5.14 -13.77
CA PRO A 267 13.74 5.75 -14.49
C PRO A 267 13.80 5.55 -16.00
N ASN A 268 15.02 5.56 -16.56
CA ASN A 268 15.22 5.36 -17.99
C ASN A 268 14.78 3.95 -18.43
N GLU A 269 15.13 2.93 -17.65
CA GLU A 269 14.69 1.56 -17.90
C GLU A 269 13.16 1.44 -17.79
N LEU A 270 12.54 2.05 -16.77
CA LEU A 270 11.08 2.07 -16.66
C LEU A 270 10.41 2.65 -17.90
N GLU A 271 10.94 3.73 -18.48
CA GLU A 271 10.41 4.31 -19.71
C GLU A 271 10.65 3.43 -20.95
N ILE A 272 11.79 2.74 -21.03
CA ILE A 272 12.08 1.79 -22.12
C ILE A 272 11.16 0.57 -22.08
N VAL A 273 10.83 0.09 -20.89
CA VAL A 273 9.92 -1.05 -20.69
C VAL A 273 8.46 -0.68 -20.98
N LYS A 274 8.11 0.62 -21.00
CA LYS A 274 6.74 1.08 -21.31
C LYS A 274 6.43 1.08 -22.79
N SER A 275 7.40 1.36 -23.65
CA SER A 275 7.16 1.46 -25.09
C SER A 275 8.43 1.17 -25.89
N PRO A 276 8.33 0.53 -27.06
CA PRO A 276 9.49 0.23 -27.89
C PRO A 276 10.12 1.50 -28.47
N ASP A 277 11.42 1.69 -28.25
CA ASP A 277 12.25 2.67 -28.94
C ASP A 277 13.56 2.02 -29.38
N ARG A 278 13.63 1.61 -30.66
CA ARG A 278 14.80 0.91 -31.23
C ARG A 278 16.09 1.73 -31.18
N ARG A 279 16.02 3.05 -30.95
CA ARG A 279 17.21 3.89 -30.76
C ARG A 279 17.81 3.74 -29.38
N ARG A 280 16.99 3.38 -28.39
CA ARG A 280 17.40 3.21 -26.98
C ARG A 280 17.65 1.76 -26.60
N PHE A 281 16.91 0.84 -27.22
CA PHE A 281 16.98 -0.58 -26.91
C PHE A 281 16.43 -1.42 -28.06
N LYS A 282 17.22 -2.42 -28.46
CA LYS A 282 16.82 -3.45 -29.43
C LYS A 282 16.51 -4.74 -28.68
N VAL A 283 15.32 -5.31 -28.92
CA VAL A 283 14.85 -6.51 -28.20
C VAL A 283 15.73 -7.73 -28.46
N GLU A 284 16.43 -7.74 -29.58
CA GLU A 284 17.36 -8.79 -29.96
C GLU A 284 18.61 -8.81 -29.03
N GLU A 285 18.86 -7.72 -28.30
CA GLU A 285 20.02 -7.56 -27.40
C GLU A 285 19.62 -7.80 -25.91
N VAL A 286 18.49 -8.46 -25.64
CA VAL A 286 17.89 -8.58 -24.28
C VAL A 286 18.82 -9.16 -23.21
N LEU A 287 19.69 -10.11 -23.55
CA LEU A 287 20.59 -10.75 -22.59
C LEU A 287 21.76 -9.86 -22.16
N GLU A 288 22.08 -8.82 -22.94
CA GLU A 288 23.33 -8.05 -22.76
C GLU A 288 23.09 -6.56 -22.56
N HIS A 289 22.04 -6.00 -23.19
CA HIS A 289 21.86 -4.56 -23.22
C HIS A 289 21.70 -3.98 -21.80
N PRO A 290 22.43 -2.90 -21.44
CA PRO A 290 22.39 -2.31 -20.10
C PRO A 290 21.09 -1.54 -19.80
N ALA A 291 20.22 -1.34 -20.80
CA ALA A 291 19.05 -0.49 -20.66
C ALA A 291 17.84 -1.22 -20.05
N ILE A 292 17.93 -2.55 -19.95
CA ILE A 292 16.93 -3.44 -19.34
C ILE A 292 17.57 -4.37 -18.30
N GLU A 293 18.67 -3.93 -17.68
CA GLU A 293 19.44 -4.74 -16.72
C GLU A 293 18.56 -5.22 -15.57
N SER A 294 17.72 -4.35 -15.00
CA SER A 294 16.86 -4.70 -13.87
C SER A 294 15.76 -5.68 -14.27
N MET A 295 15.18 -5.55 -15.47
CA MET A 295 14.19 -6.47 -16.03
C MET A 295 14.80 -7.84 -16.32
N ARG A 296 16.01 -7.88 -16.89
CA ARG A 296 16.77 -9.13 -17.06
C ARG A 296 17.07 -9.79 -15.72
N ARG A 297 17.56 -9.02 -14.74
CA ARG A 297 17.80 -9.50 -13.38
C ARG A 297 16.50 -10.02 -12.74
N ALA A 298 15.39 -9.31 -12.90
CA ALA A 298 14.08 -9.72 -12.40
C ALA A 298 13.63 -11.06 -12.97
N TYR A 299 13.76 -11.23 -14.29
CA TYR A 299 13.45 -12.50 -14.97
C TYR A 299 14.31 -13.65 -14.43
N VAL A 300 15.64 -13.51 -14.43
CA VAL A 300 16.55 -14.60 -14.02
C VAL A 300 16.42 -14.91 -12.53
N THR A 301 16.33 -13.89 -11.67
CA THR A 301 16.19 -14.07 -10.22
C THR A 301 14.91 -14.79 -9.86
N PHE A 302 13.80 -14.53 -10.58
CA PHE A 302 12.57 -15.27 -10.40
C PHE A 302 12.71 -16.76 -10.75
N LEU A 303 13.39 -17.09 -11.85
CA LEU A 303 13.62 -18.49 -12.21
C LEU A 303 14.48 -19.20 -11.16
N VAL A 304 15.59 -18.57 -10.75
CA VAL A 304 16.50 -19.12 -9.73
C VAL A 304 15.78 -19.30 -8.39
N GLY A 305 15.08 -18.28 -7.91
CA GLY A 305 14.32 -18.34 -6.65
C GLY A 305 13.19 -19.37 -6.69
N GLY A 306 12.48 -19.46 -7.81
CA GLY A 306 11.46 -20.48 -8.03
C GLY A 306 12.05 -21.90 -8.02
N CYS A 307 13.20 -22.12 -8.67
CA CYS A 307 13.91 -23.41 -8.65
C CYS A 307 14.39 -23.77 -7.24
N ILE A 308 14.95 -22.82 -6.49
CA ILE A 308 15.35 -23.03 -5.08
C ILE A 308 14.14 -23.48 -4.24
N GLN A 309 13.01 -22.77 -4.34
CA GLN A 309 11.81 -23.13 -3.58
C GLN A 309 11.20 -24.46 -4.03
N ARG A 310 11.34 -24.84 -5.30
CA ARG A 310 10.95 -26.17 -5.77
C ARG A 310 11.83 -27.27 -5.16
N LEU A 311 13.15 -27.10 -5.17
CA LEU A 311 14.09 -28.04 -4.56
C LEU A 311 13.80 -28.21 -3.06
N ASN A 312 13.64 -27.10 -2.34
CA ASN A 312 13.31 -27.10 -0.92
C ASN A 312 11.94 -27.75 -0.66
N GLY A 313 10.93 -27.46 -1.48
CA GLY A 313 9.60 -28.06 -1.37
C GLY A 313 9.60 -29.58 -1.57
N ILE A 314 10.40 -30.09 -2.52
CA ILE A 314 10.57 -31.54 -2.76
C ILE A 314 11.16 -32.23 -1.53
N VAL A 315 12.18 -31.63 -0.93
CA VAL A 315 12.82 -32.14 0.30
C VAL A 315 11.82 -32.18 1.45
N ASN A 316 10.96 -31.17 1.53
CA ASN A 316 9.87 -31.09 2.50
C ASN A 316 8.63 -31.92 2.11
N GLN A 317 8.77 -32.86 1.16
CA GLN A 317 7.73 -33.80 0.73
C GLN A 317 6.47 -33.13 0.15
N ILE A 318 6.57 -31.87 -0.30
CA ILE A 318 5.48 -31.20 -1.00
C ILE A 318 5.42 -31.76 -2.42
N ALA A 319 4.22 -32.18 -2.83
CA ALA A 319 4.00 -32.67 -4.19
C ALA A 319 4.46 -31.65 -5.24
N GLN A 320 5.32 -32.07 -6.18
CA GLN A 320 5.93 -31.19 -7.19
C GLN A 320 4.92 -30.38 -8.01
N ARG A 321 3.71 -30.92 -8.22
CA ARG A 321 2.61 -30.26 -8.93
C ARG A 321 2.02 -29.08 -8.18
N LYS A 322 2.18 -29.02 -6.85
CA LYS A 322 1.73 -27.90 -6.00
C LYS A 322 2.76 -26.76 -5.92
N LEU A 323 4.03 -27.04 -6.22
CA LEU A 323 5.13 -26.06 -6.15
C LEU A 323 5.13 -25.16 -7.40
N ARG A 324 4.18 -24.23 -7.43
CA ARG A 324 4.00 -23.27 -8.53
C ARG A 324 4.11 -21.86 -7.98
N TYR A 325 4.79 -21.00 -8.72
CA TYR A 325 5.12 -19.65 -8.30
C TYR A 325 4.73 -18.64 -9.38
N SER A 326 4.51 -17.40 -8.96
CA SER A 326 4.14 -16.31 -9.84
C SER A 326 5.07 -15.11 -9.71
N PHE A 327 5.13 -14.32 -10.79
CA PHE A 327 5.81 -13.04 -10.87
C PHE A 327 4.88 -12.03 -11.56
N LEU A 328 4.76 -10.83 -11.00
CA LEU A 328 3.92 -9.77 -11.58
C LEU A 328 4.76 -8.67 -12.20
N ILE A 329 4.44 -8.32 -13.45
CA ILE A 329 4.99 -7.15 -14.13
C ILE A 329 3.87 -6.12 -14.32
N HIS A 330 4.08 -4.95 -13.72
CA HIS A 330 3.12 -3.85 -13.71
C HIS A 330 3.84 -2.51 -13.91
N SER A 331 4.04 -2.07 -15.16
CA SER A 331 4.72 -0.80 -15.45
C SER A 331 3.78 0.36 -15.79
N GLU A 332 2.60 0.10 -16.35
CA GLU A 332 1.73 1.14 -16.90
C GLU A 332 0.29 0.66 -17.06
N ALA A 333 -0.65 1.58 -17.26
CA ALA A 333 -2.05 1.26 -17.52
C ALA A 333 -2.35 0.88 -18.99
N ALA A 334 -1.48 1.26 -19.93
CA ALA A 334 -1.74 1.17 -21.36
C ALA A 334 -1.53 -0.24 -21.92
N ARG A 335 -2.50 -0.75 -22.70
CA ARG A 335 -2.45 -2.09 -23.31
C ARG A 335 -1.22 -2.31 -24.22
N GLY A 336 -0.82 -1.29 -24.98
CA GLY A 336 0.36 -1.35 -25.84
C GLY A 336 1.68 -1.53 -25.06
N SER A 337 1.73 -1.05 -23.81
CA SER A 337 2.85 -1.30 -22.92
C SER A 337 2.93 -2.77 -22.51
N HIS A 338 1.80 -3.41 -22.22
CA HIS A 338 1.79 -4.84 -21.84
C HIS A 338 2.23 -5.75 -22.99
N GLU A 339 1.84 -5.44 -24.23
CA GLU A 339 2.30 -6.18 -25.42
C GLU A 339 3.81 -6.08 -25.60
N TRP A 340 4.36 -4.88 -25.38
CA TRP A 340 5.79 -4.67 -25.44
C TRP A 340 6.54 -5.42 -24.34
N GLN A 341 6.02 -5.40 -23.11
CA GLN A 341 6.58 -6.16 -21.99
C GLN A 341 6.52 -7.67 -22.21
N GLU A 342 5.40 -8.18 -22.70
CA GLU A 342 5.26 -9.58 -23.09
C GLU A 342 6.31 -9.97 -24.12
N ARG A 343 6.56 -9.10 -25.11
CA ARG A 343 7.61 -9.32 -26.10
C ARG A 343 9.00 -9.33 -25.47
N ILE A 344 9.32 -8.40 -24.56
CA ILE A 344 10.61 -8.38 -23.85
C ILE A 344 10.82 -9.68 -23.07
N VAL A 345 9.82 -10.10 -22.28
CA VAL A 345 9.93 -11.29 -21.42
C VAL A 345 9.97 -12.57 -22.26
N SER A 346 9.21 -12.62 -23.36
CA SER A 346 9.24 -13.75 -24.29
C SER A 346 10.59 -13.87 -24.98
N GLU A 347 11.17 -12.74 -25.40
CA GLU A 347 12.50 -12.75 -26.03
C GLU A 347 13.59 -13.09 -25.01
N LEU A 348 13.51 -12.56 -23.78
CA LEU A 348 14.38 -12.98 -22.68
C LEU A 348 14.30 -14.49 -22.47
N ASN A 349 13.09 -15.07 -22.46
CA ASN A 349 12.90 -16.50 -22.32
C ASN A 349 13.53 -17.30 -23.46
N ASN A 350 13.35 -16.84 -24.71
CA ASN A 350 13.90 -17.50 -25.89
C ASN A 350 15.43 -17.48 -25.87
N GLU A 351 16.03 -16.30 -25.72
CA GLU A 351 17.49 -16.14 -25.73
C GLU A 351 18.14 -16.81 -24.51
N PHE A 352 17.53 -16.70 -23.33
CA PHE A 352 18.03 -17.36 -22.12
C PHE A 352 17.97 -18.89 -22.26
N THR A 353 16.93 -19.43 -22.90
CA THR A 353 16.82 -20.87 -23.18
C THR A 353 17.91 -21.33 -24.15
N LYS A 354 18.15 -20.59 -25.24
CA LYS A 354 19.25 -20.88 -26.18
C LYS A 354 20.59 -20.89 -25.45
N ALA A 355 20.86 -19.84 -24.68
CA ALA A 355 22.07 -19.70 -23.88
C ALA A 355 22.26 -20.85 -22.86
N ALA A 356 21.17 -21.33 -22.25
CA ALA A 356 21.19 -22.47 -21.33
C ALA A 356 21.47 -23.81 -22.05
N MET A 357 20.89 -24.01 -23.24
CA MET A 357 21.10 -25.24 -24.03
C MET A 357 22.53 -25.31 -24.57
N GLU A 358 23.08 -24.18 -25.01
CA GLU A 358 24.46 -24.03 -25.44
C GLU A 358 25.46 -23.94 -24.27
N ASN A 359 24.95 -23.82 -23.04
CA ASN A 359 25.73 -23.67 -21.81
C ASN A 359 26.75 -22.52 -21.88
N THR A 360 26.32 -21.36 -22.38
CA THR A 360 27.21 -20.21 -22.57
C THR A 360 27.68 -19.63 -21.24
N ALA A 361 28.84 -18.93 -21.26
CA ALA A 361 29.33 -18.20 -20.09
C ALA A 361 28.29 -17.18 -19.58
N ARG A 362 27.61 -16.50 -20.51
CA ARG A 362 26.58 -15.51 -20.17
C ARG A 362 25.41 -16.12 -19.38
N PHE A 363 24.97 -17.32 -19.73
CA PHE A 363 23.96 -18.04 -18.96
C PHE A 363 24.45 -18.34 -17.54
N GLN A 364 25.66 -18.88 -17.41
CA GLN A 364 26.25 -19.22 -16.10
C GLN A 364 26.42 -17.97 -15.22
N ASP A 365 26.88 -16.86 -15.79
CA ASP A 365 27.08 -15.59 -15.09
C ASP A 365 25.74 -15.05 -14.58
N LEU A 366 24.71 -14.98 -15.42
CA LEU A 366 23.39 -14.50 -15.03
C LEU A 366 22.76 -15.34 -13.91
N VAL A 367 22.87 -16.67 -13.99
CA VAL A 367 22.38 -17.56 -12.92
C VAL A 367 23.21 -17.40 -11.65
N ARG A 368 24.52 -17.22 -11.75
CA ARG A 368 25.43 -17.02 -10.62
C ARG A 368 25.17 -15.72 -9.89
N GLU A 369 24.99 -14.62 -10.62
CA GLU A 369 24.62 -13.31 -10.05
C GLU A 369 23.30 -13.41 -9.25
N ALA A 370 22.27 -14.01 -9.85
CA ALA A 370 20.99 -14.23 -9.18
C ALA A 370 21.10 -15.17 -7.97
N TYR A 371 21.88 -16.25 -8.07
CA TYR A 371 22.11 -17.18 -6.96
C TYR A 371 22.84 -16.51 -5.79
N GLN A 372 23.86 -15.70 -6.07
CA GLN A 372 24.59 -14.97 -5.04
C GLN A 372 23.68 -13.97 -4.32
N ASP A 373 22.88 -13.20 -5.07
CA ASP A 373 21.89 -12.28 -4.51
C ASP A 373 20.90 -12.99 -3.57
N LEU A 374 20.33 -14.12 -4.00
CA LEU A 374 19.38 -14.87 -3.18
C LEU A 374 20.05 -15.60 -2.00
N SER A 375 21.32 -16.00 -2.14
CA SER A 375 22.05 -16.71 -1.09
C SER A 375 22.20 -15.89 0.18
N GLU A 376 22.39 -14.58 0.06
CA GLU A 376 22.50 -13.68 1.21
C GLU A 376 21.21 -13.67 2.03
N SER A 377 20.07 -13.46 1.38
CA SER A 377 18.77 -13.41 2.03
C SER A 377 18.28 -14.77 2.56
N ILE A 378 18.63 -15.87 1.88
CA ILE A 378 18.35 -17.24 2.35
C ILE A 378 19.13 -17.56 3.63
N ARG A 379 20.42 -17.18 3.69
CA ARG A 379 21.24 -17.38 4.89
C ARG A 379 20.71 -16.59 6.08
N LEU A 380 20.30 -15.34 5.86
CA LEU A 380 19.68 -14.50 6.88
C LEU A 380 18.36 -15.08 7.39
N ALA A 381 17.55 -15.68 6.50
CA ALA A 381 16.31 -16.35 6.87
C ALA A 381 16.54 -17.70 7.58
N GLY A 382 17.77 -18.22 7.60
CA GLY A 382 18.08 -19.53 8.19
C GLY A 382 17.44 -20.71 7.45
N THR A 383 17.07 -20.55 6.17
CA THR A 383 16.43 -21.62 5.38
C THR A 383 17.46 -22.40 4.56
N ARG A 384 17.06 -23.57 4.06
CA ARG A 384 17.94 -24.41 3.23
C ARG A 384 18.36 -23.65 1.97
N LEU A 385 19.67 -23.55 1.77
CA LEU A 385 20.30 -23.09 0.53
C LEU A 385 20.82 -24.32 -0.23
N PRO A 386 20.16 -24.75 -1.32
CA PRO A 386 20.74 -25.74 -2.24
C PRO A 386 22.05 -25.21 -2.84
N ASN A 387 22.97 -26.10 -3.22
CA ASN A 387 24.23 -25.65 -3.79
C ASN A 387 24.05 -25.12 -5.23
N PHE A 388 25.03 -24.38 -5.73
CA PHE A 388 24.94 -23.73 -7.04
C PHE A 388 24.71 -24.73 -8.19
N GLU A 389 25.34 -25.90 -8.16
CA GLU A 389 25.20 -26.93 -9.20
C GLU A 389 23.77 -27.50 -9.23
N GLU A 390 23.18 -27.78 -8.06
CA GLU A 390 21.77 -28.19 -7.97
C GLU A 390 20.82 -27.13 -8.57
N VAL A 391 21.10 -25.85 -8.32
CA VAL A 391 20.25 -24.75 -8.76
C VAL A 391 20.38 -24.49 -10.26
N ILE A 392 21.61 -24.45 -10.80
CA ILE A 392 21.82 -24.22 -12.24
C ILE A 392 21.26 -25.37 -13.08
N ASP A 393 21.38 -26.62 -12.61
CA ASP A 393 20.76 -27.79 -13.25
C ASP A 393 19.24 -27.71 -13.21
N ALA A 394 18.66 -27.29 -12.08
CA ALA A 394 17.22 -27.10 -11.96
C ALA A 394 16.71 -25.97 -12.89
N VAL A 395 17.45 -24.87 -13.02
CA VAL A 395 17.12 -23.77 -13.95
C VAL A 395 17.22 -24.25 -15.40
N LYS A 396 18.28 -24.99 -15.76
CA LYS A 396 18.44 -25.57 -17.10
C LYS A 396 17.32 -26.56 -17.42
N GLY A 397 16.92 -27.39 -16.46
CA GLY A 397 15.76 -28.27 -16.57
C GLY A 397 14.45 -27.50 -16.75
N ALA A 398 14.23 -26.43 -15.99
CA ALA A 398 13.02 -25.63 -16.07
C ALA A 398 12.81 -24.98 -17.46
N VAL A 399 13.88 -24.46 -18.08
CA VAL A 399 13.78 -23.89 -19.43
C VAL A 399 13.67 -24.97 -20.51
N ARG A 400 14.37 -26.11 -20.36
CA ARG A 400 14.29 -27.26 -21.28
C ARG A 400 12.90 -27.90 -21.30
N ASP A 401 12.31 -28.07 -20.12
CA ASP A 401 11.05 -28.79 -19.92
C ASP A 401 9.83 -27.83 -19.94
N GLU A 402 10.02 -26.61 -20.43
CA GLU A 402 8.97 -25.59 -20.65
C GLU A 402 8.15 -25.23 -19.39
N TYR A 403 8.81 -25.07 -18.24
CA TYR A 403 8.15 -24.77 -16.96
C TYR A 403 7.65 -23.32 -16.84
N ILE A 404 7.93 -22.49 -17.84
CA ILE A 404 7.69 -21.05 -17.82
C ILE A 404 6.46 -20.71 -18.64
N THR A 405 5.55 -19.91 -18.09
CA THR A 405 4.38 -19.41 -18.82
C THR A 405 4.28 -17.91 -18.65
N ILE A 406 4.10 -17.20 -19.76
CA ILE A 406 3.93 -15.75 -19.80
C ILE A 406 2.46 -15.48 -20.13
N ASN A 407 1.75 -14.84 -19.21
CA ASN A 407 0.32 -14.57 -19.34
C ASN A 407 0.08 -13.06 -19.35
N LYS A 408 -0.48 -12.55 -20.44
CA LYS A 408 -0.96 -11.18 -20.52
C LYS A 408 -2.42 -11.10 -20.09
N VAL A 409 -2.76 -10.14 -19.23
CA VAL A 409 -4.11 -9.95 -18.69
C VAL A 409 -4.56 -8.51 -18.97
N ASN A 410 -5.49 -8.35 -19.92
CA ASN A 410 -5.90 -7.06 -20.47
C ASN A 410 -7.39 -6.74 -20.28
N SER A 411 -8.18 -7.71 -19.83
CA SER A 411 -9.63 -7.58 -19.64
C SER A 411 -10.16 -8.44 -18.50
N ASP A 412 -11.35 -8.10 -18.00
CA ASP A 412 -12.08 -8.91 -17.00
C ASP A 412 -12.33 -10.34 -17.49
N ASN A 413 -12.57 -10.53 -18.79
CA ASN A 413 -12.79 -11.86 -19.38
C ASN A 413 -11.52 -12.72 -19.30
N ASP A 414 -10.34 -12.12 -19.50
CA ASP A 414 -9.07 -12.82 -19.36
C ASP A 414 -8.89 -13.31 -17.92
N ILE A 415 -9.22 -12.47 -16.92
CA ILE A 415 -9.18 -12.88 -15.50
C ILE A 415 -10.14 -14.05 -15.28
N ILE A 416 -11.41 -13.91 -15.65
CA ILE A 416 -12.45 -14.93 -15.39
C ILE A 416 -12.04 -16.29 -15.97
N ALA A 417 -11.48 -16.31 -17.18
CA ALA A 417 -11.00 -17.52 -17.84
C ALA A 417 -9.78 -18.15 -17.12
N MET A 418 -9.03 -17.34 -16.37
CA MET A 418 -7.84 -17.75 -15.62
C MET A 418 -8.10 -17.96 -14.13
N LEU A 419 -9.31 -17.72 -13.61
CA LEU A 419 -9.62 -17.97 -12.20
C LEU A 419 -9.65 -19.48 -11.90
N ASP A 420 -9.07 -19.88 -10.77
CA ASP A 420 -9.30 -21.18 -10.17
C ASP A 420 -10.58 -21.18 -9.30
N LYS A 421 -10.79 -22.26 -8.55
CA LYS A 421 -11.94 -22.44 -7.66
C LYS A 421 -11.91 -21.51 -6.44
N ASP A 422 -10.72 -21.11 -6.00
CA ASP A 422 -10.53 -20.20 -4.86
C ASP A 422 -10.62 -18.72 -5.28
N GLY A 423 -10.97 -18.45 -6.54
CA GLY A 423 -10.98 -17.11 -7.10
C GLY A 423 -9.58 -16.48 -7.10
N GLN A 424 -8.55 -17.25 -7.43
CA GLN A 424 -7.19 -16.77 -7.65
C GLN A 424 -6.78 -17.01 -9.11
N LEU A 425 -5.77 -16.29 -9.60
CA LEU A 425 -5.23 -16.59 -10.93
C LEU A 425 -4.53 -17.94 -10.94
N ARG A 426 -5.01 -18.83 -11.80
CA ARG A 426 -4.54 -20.20 -11.95
C ARG A 426 -3.09 -20.21 -12.42
N LEU A 427 -2.25 -20.85 -11.61
CA LEU A 427 -0.87 -21.17 -11.98
C LEU A 427 -0.86 -22.44 -12.86
N ARG A 428 -0.61 -22.30 -14.16
CA ARG A 428 -0.64 -23.43 -15.12
C ARG A 428 0.66 -24.24 -15.08
N SER A 429 1.78 -23.55 -14.92
CA SER A 429 3.12 -24.14 -14.93
C SER A 429 3.82 -23.89 -13.59
N PRO A 430 5.02 -24.45 -13.35
CA PRO A 430 5.79 -24.16 -12.15
C PRO A 430 6.16 -22.68 -12.00
N LEU A 431 6.43 -21.96 -13.09
CA LEU A 431 6.87 -20.55 -13.07
C LEU A 431 5.97 -19.72 -13.99
N ASN A 432 5.23 -18.76 -13.43
CA ASN A 432 4.19 -18.02 -14.16
C ASN A 432 4.46 -16.52 -14.09
N PHE A 433 4.71 -15.88 -15.24
CA PHE A 433 4.68 -14.44 -15.36
C PHE A 433 3.26 -13.97 -15.66
N PHE A 434 2.83 -12.93 -14.96
CA PHE A 434 1.61 -12.18 -15.25
C PHE A 434 1.98 -10.76 -15.62
N ILE A 435 1.48 -10.30 -16.76
CA ILE A 435 1.75 -8.96 -17.31
C ILE A 435 0.40 -8.27 -17.52
N GLY A 436 0.21 -7.11 -16.90
CA GLY A 436 -1.03 -6.38 -17.06
C GLY A 436 -1.07 -5.06 -16.30
N GLY A 437 -2.15 -4.32 -16.56
CA GLY A 437 -2.35 -2.95 -16.09
C GLY A 437 -3.47 -2.88 -15.06
N GLN A 438 -4.39 -1.93 -15.25
CA GLN A 438 -5.52 -1.64 -14.35
C GLN A 438 -6.38 -2.85 -13.96
N VAL A 439 -6.42 -3.85 -14.82
CA VAL A 439 -7.21 -5.07 -14.64
C VAL A 439 -6.58 -5.98 -13.57
N LEU A 440 -5.24 -6.04 -13.47
CA LEU A 440 -4.53 -6.79 -12.41
C LEU A 440 -4.40 -6.01 -11.10
N ASP A 441 -4.58 -4.69 -11.15
CA ASP A 441 -4.41 -3.80 -10.01
C ASP A 441 -5.51 -3.92 -8.95
N ARG A 442 -6.70 -4.37 -9.32
CA ARG A 442 -7.90 -4.22 -8.49
C ARG A 442 -8.60 -5.56 -8.26
N GLY A 443 -8.35 -6.14 -7.10
CA GLY A 443 -9.07 -7.24 -6.46
C GLY A 443 -8.65 -8.66 -6.87
N VAL A 444 -7.83 -8.80 -7.91
CA VAL A 444 -7.27 -10.11 -8.32
C VAL A 444 -6.27 -10.61 -7.27
N THR A 445 -6.35 -11.90 -6.95
CA THR A 445 -5.46 -12.56 -5.98
C THR A 445 -4.49 -13.49 -6.71
N LEU A 446 -3.19 -13.35 -6.42
CA LEU A 446 -2.10 -14.12 -7.01
C LEU A 446 -1.50 -15.04 -5.95
N ALA A 447 -1.47 -16.35 -6.22
CA ALA A 447 -0.84 -17.33 -5.36
C ALA A 447 0.69 -17.32 -5.50
N ASN A 448 1.42 -17.60 -4.41
CA ASN A 448 2.84 -17.98 -4.39
C ASN A 448 3.76 -17.02 -5.17
N LEU A 449 3.64 -15.76 -4.83
CA LEU A 449 4.12 -14.66 -5.65
C LEU A 449 5.50 -14.21 -5.15
N LEU A 450 6.54 -14.50 -5.96
CA LEU A 450 7.95 -14.35 -5.58
C LEU A 450 8.58 -13.05 -6.09
N GLY A 451 7.94 -12.32 -6.99
CA GLY A 451 8.51 -11.05 -7.40
C GLY A 451 7.60 -10.10 -8.16
N PHE A 452 7.97 -8.83 -8.10
CA PHE A 452 7.20 -7.70 -8.62
C PHE A 452 8.12 -6.78 -9.39
N TYR A 453 7.74 -6.43 -10.62
CA TYR A 453 8.34 -5.33 -11.36
C TYR A 453 7.32 -4.20 -11.50
N TYR A 454 7.51 -3.11 -10.74
CA TYR A 454 6.56 -2.03 -10.62
C TYR A 454 7.11 -0.70 -11.13
N GLY A 455 6.50 -0.17 -12.19
CA GLY A 455 6.92 1.06 -12.88
C GLY A 455 5.90 2.20 -12.87
N ARG A 456 4.73 1.98 -12.29
CA ARG A 456 3.60 2.89 -12.45
C ARG A 456 3.75 4.17 -11.63
N ARG A 457 3.68 5.32 -12.31
CA ARG A 457 3.71 6.65 -11.71
C ARG A 457 2.31 7.28 -11.76
N PRO A 458 1.49 7.22 -10.70
CA PRO A 458 0.23 7.93 -10.70
C PRO A 458 0.46 9.45 -10.72
N HIS A 459 -0.24 10.18 -11.61
CA HIS A 459 -0.16 11.64 -11.71
C HIS A 459 -0.60 12.37 -10.43
N LYS A 460 -1.48 11.74 -9.65
CA LYS A 460 -1.79 12.09 -8.25
C LYS A 460 -1.68 10.81 -7.43
N PHE A 461 -0.75 10.78 -6.49
CA PHE A 461 -0.58 9.66 -5.55
C PHE A 461 -1.78 9.62 -4.58
N GLN A 462 -2.93 9.15 -5.04
CA GLN A 462 -4.04 8.80 -4.16
C GLN A 462 -3.65 7.52 -3.42
N GLN A 463 -3.72 7.55 -2.09
CA GLN A 463 -3.31 6.43 -1.25
C GLN A 463 -4.08 5.15 -1.56
N ASP A 464 -5.39 5.30 -1.82
CA ASP A 464 -6.26 4.22 -2.29
C ASP A 464 -5.73 3.60 -3.59
N THR A 465 -5.06 4.36 -4.45
CA THR A 465 -4.53 3.82 -5.71
C THR A 465 -3.25 3.02 -5.48
N VAL A 466 -2.33 3.44 -4.62
CA VAL A 466 -1.03 2.76 -4.49
C VAL A 466 -1.06 1.58 -3.51
N LEU A 467 -1.75 1.71 -2.37
CA LEU A 467 -1.92 0.60 -1.43
C LEU A 467 -2.83 -0.49 -2.01
N GLN A 468 -3.89 -0.14 -2.74
CA GLN A 468 -4.71 -1.16 -3.43
C GLN A 468 -3.97 -1.87 -4.56
N HIS A 469 -2.90 -1.28 -5.12
CA HIS A 469 -2.05 -1.93 -6.13
C HIS A 469 -0.93 -2.77 -5.50
N SER A 470 -0.77 -2.75 -4.18
CA SER A 470 0.28 -3.50 -3.46
C SER A 470 -0.10 -4.98 -3.32
N ARG A 471 -0.32 -5.65 -4.46
CA ARG A 471 -0.54 -7.11 -4.61
C ARG A 471 0.69 -7.94 -4.19
N MET A 472 1.79 -7.25 -3.87
CA MET A 472 2.97 -7.82 -3.23
C MET A 472 2.71 -8.23 -1.78
N TYR A 473 1.67 -7.71 -1.12
CA TYR A 473 1.28 -8.15 0.23
C TYR A 473 0.56 -9.50 0.19
N GLY A 474 0.46 -10.20 1.31
CA GLY A 474 -0.25 -11.47 1.41
C GLY A 474 0.55 -12.57 2.12
N TYR A 475 0.00 -13.77 2.12
CA TYR A 475 0.55 -14.92 2.85
C TYR A 475 1.75 -15.54 2.12
N ARG A 476 2.97 -15.11 2.47
CA ARG A 476 4.20 -15.53 1.78
C ARG A 476 5.48 -15.45 2.63
N ARG A 477 5.36 -15.38 3.96
CA ARG A 477 6.53 -15.22 4.86
C ARG A 477 7.60 -16.28 4.62
N GLN A 478 7.21 -17.52 4.35
CA GLN A 478 8.12 -18.63 4.02
C GLN A 478 8.93 -18.42 2.72
N ASP A 479 8.44 -17.58 1.81
CA ASP A 479 9.04 -17.31 0.49
C ASP A 479 9.80 -15.97 0.47
N LEU A 480 9.81 -15.23 1.59
CA LEU A 480 10.33 -13.87 1.67
C LEU A 480 11.82 -13.80 1.29
N ALA A 481 12.59 -14.83 1.67
CA ALA A 481 14.01 -14.92 1.40
C ALA A 481 14.36 -14.93 -0.11
N VAL A 482 13.45 -15.39 -0.96
CA VAL A 482 13.63 -15.37 -2.43
C VAL A 482 12.78 -14.30 -3.12
N THR A 483 12.11 -13.45 -2.34
CA THR A 483 11.19 -12.45 -2.88
C THR A 483 11.95 -11.19 -3.28
N ARG A 484 11.62 -10.61 -4.45
CA ARG A 484 12.20 -9.34 -4.93
C ARG A 484 11.16 -8.36 -5.47
N PHE A 485 11.33 -7.09 -5.12
CA PHE A 485 10.51 -5.95 -5.53
C PHE A 485 11.37 -4.95 -6.30
N TYR A 486 11.15 -4.90 -7.62
CA TYR A 486 11.84 -4.05 -8.56
C TYR A 486 11.02 -2.78 -8.80
N THR A 487 11.49 -1.63 -8.33
CA THR A 487 10.85 -0.34 -8.59
C THR A 487 11.83 0.83 -8.52
N SER A 488 11.46 2.02 -8.96
CA SER A 488 12.32 3.20 -8.81
C SER A 488 12.27 3.75 -7.39
N ASN A 489 13.35 4.41 -6.95
CA ASN A 489 13.42 4.99 -5.62
C ASN A 489 12.30 6.01 -5.35
N TYR A 490 11.91 6.77 -6.36
CA TYR A 490 10.76 7.66 -6.26
C TYR A 490 9.48 6.94 -5.84
N ILE A 491 9.16 5.81 -6.48
CA ILE A 491 7.95 5.03 -6.18
C ILE A 491 8.08 4.35 -4.81
N ARG A 492 9.24 3.77 -4.52
CA ARG A 492 9.54 3.13 -3.22
C ARG A 492 9.31 4.10 -2.06
N ASN A 493 9.86 5.32 -2.15
CA ASN A 493 9.71 6.33 -1.11
C ASN A 493 8.26 6.80 -0.97
N ALA A 494 7.52 6.92 -2.08
CA ALA A 494 6.10 7.24 -2.01
C ALA A 494 5.27 6.12 -1.34
N MET A 495 5.56 4.85 -1.62
CA MET A 495 4.91 3.71 -0.93
C MET A 495 5.24 3.67 0.55
N PHE A 496 6.47 4.02 0.92
CA PHE A 496 6.91 4.14 2.31
C PHE A 496 6.13 5.21 3.09
N GLU A 497 6.02 6.43 2.56
CA GLU A 497 5.26 7.51 3.20
C GLU A 497 3.79 7.11 3.46
N MET A 498 3.22 6.34 2.53
CA MET A 498 1.85 5.84 2.65
C MET A 498 1.68 4.74 3.71
N GLU A 499 2.65 3.85 3.87
CA GLU A 499 2.63 2.84 4.93
C GLU A 499 2.80 3.48 6.30
N GLU A 500 3.67 4.50 6.43
CA GLU A 500 3.80 5.23 7.70
C GLU A 500 2.48 5.90 8.10
N PHE A 501 1.75 6.44 7.13
CA PHE A 501 0.43 7.03 7.37
C PHE A 501 -0.64 5.96 7.69
N ASP A 502 -0.67 4.82 7.00
CA ASP A 502 -1.61 3.71 7.28
C ASP A 502 -1.40 3.12 8.67
N SER A 503 -0.14 2.86 9.03
CA SER A 503 0.23 2.36 10.34
C SER A 503 -0.18 3.33 11.46
N ALA A 504 0.08 4.63 11.27
CA ALA A 504 -0.32 5.66 12.23
C ALA A 504 -1.84 5.71 12.45
N LEU A 505 -2.64 5.60 11.39
CA LEU A 505 -4.10 5.59 11.52
C LEU A 505 -4.60 4.30 12.19
N ARG A 506 -4.03 3.15 11.84
CA ARG A 506 -4.41 1.86 12.46
C ARG A 506 -4.13 1.84 13.95
N MET A 507 -2.97 2.34 14.39
CA MET A 507 -2.64 2.44 15.82
C MET A 507 -3.67 3.32 16.54
N ALA A 508 -4.00 4.49 15.98
CA ALA A 508 -4.99 5.38 16.58
C ALA A 508 -6.39 4.74 16.73
N ILE A 509 -6.80 3.92 15.76
CA ILE A 509 -8.06 3.16 15.83
C ILE A 509 -7.97 2.03 16.88
N SER A 510 -6.83 1.35 16.97
CA SER A 510 -6.62 0.24 17.90
C SER A 510 -6.57 0.66 19.37
N ASP A 511 -6.02 1.84 19.66
CA ASP A 511 -5.81 2.32 21.03
C ASP A 511 -7.09 2.89 21.68
N GLY A 512 -8.24 2.81 21.00
CA GLY A 512 -9.53 3.26 21.55
C GLY A 512 -9.61 4.76 21.83
N HIS A 513 -8.63 5.54 21.33
CA HIS A 513 -8.63 6.98 21.50
C HIS A 513 -9.78 7.60 20.68
N GLU A 514 -10.85 8.01 21.37
CA GLU A 514 -11.81 9.00 20.85
C GLU A 514 -11.11 10.32 20.45
N SER A 515 -9.87 10.51 20.91
CA SER A 515 -8.90 11.51 20.42
C SER A 515 -8.32 11.07 19.07
N GLY A 516 -9.14 11.17 18.02
CA GLY A 516 -8.76 10.81 16.65
C GLY A 516 -7.48 11.51 16.18
N VAL A 517 -6.78 10.86 15.23
CA VAL A 517 -5.65 11.45 14.50
C VAL A 517 -6.00 12.89 14.10
N GLN A 518 -5.17 13.85 14.51
CA GLN A 518 -5.41 15.24 14.18
C GLN A 518 -5.05 15.46 12.71
N PHE A 519 -6.03 15.90 11.92
CA PHE A 519 -5.85 16.24 10.52
C PHE A 519 -5.74 17.75 10.37
N ILE A 520 -4.60 18.20 9.87
CA ILE A 520 -4.27 19.62 9.77
C ILE A 520 -3.82 19.98 8.36
N ARG A 521 -4.12 21.20 7.91
CA ARG A 521 -3.73 21.72 6.58
C ARG A 521 -3.22 23.15 6.64
N THR A 522 -2.51 23.59 5.60
CA THR A 522 -2.25 25.02 5.36
C THR A 522 -3.55 25.75 4.99
N ALA A 523 -3.83 26.87 5.65
CA ALA A 523 -4.84 27.85 5.25
C ALA A 523 -4.30 28.75 4.13
N GLU A 524 -5.18 29.33 3.31
CA GLU A 524 -4.81 30.23 2.19
C GLU A 524 -3.93 31.45 2.60
N GLY A 525 -3.83 31.75 3.90
CA GLY A 525 -2.98 32.80 4.47
C GLY A 525 -1.71 32.34 5.20
N GLY A 526 -1.30 31.07 5.08
CA GLY A 526 -0.02 30.59 5.64
C GLY A 526 -0.04 30.19 7.12
N GLY A 527 -1.19 29.73 7.63
CA GLY A 527 -1.34 29.16 8.98
C GLY A 527 -1.86 27.73 8.94
N ILE A 528 -1.79 27.01 10.05
CA ILE A 528 -2.31 25.64 10.12
C ILE A 528 -3.68 25.63 10.78
N ILE A 529 -4.64 25.02 10.10
CA ILE A 529 -6.00 24.83 10.62
C ILE A 529 -6.32 23.35 10.73
N PRO A 530 -7.03 22.93 11.81
CA PRO A 530 -7.72 21.66 11.81
C PRO A 530 -8.61 21.61 10.57
N CYS A 531 -8.60 20.49 9.87
CA CYS A 531 -9.44 20.32 8.69
C CYS A 531 -10.23 19.04 8.76
N SER A 532 -11.44 19.09 8.21
CA SER A 532 -12.15 17.87 7.90
C SER A 532 -11.27 17.06 6.96
N PRO A 533 -11.06 15.79 7.22
CA PRO A 533 -10.02 15.09 6.50
C PRO A 533 -10.39 14.80 5.03
N ASN A 534 -11.64 15.02 4.64
CA ASN A 534 -12.10 15.08 3.25
C ASN A 534 -11.43 16.17 2.39
N LYS A 535 -10.71 17.12 3.01
CA LYS A 535 -10.00 18.20 2.30
C LYS A 535 -8.52 17.90 2.02
N ILE A 536 -8.05 16.71 2.39
CA ILE A 536 -6.64 16.34 2.36
C ILE A 536 -6.31 15.53 1.11
N LEU A 537 -5.34 16.01 0.32
CA LEU A 537 -4.67 15.19 -0.69
C LEU A 537 -3.57 14.35 -0.01
N VAL A 538 -3.78 13.04 0.07
CA VAL A 538 -2.81 12.11 0.68
C VAL A 538 -1.45 12.10 -0.05
N ALA A 539 -1.43 12.48 -1.33
CA ALA A 539 -0.20 12.63 -2.08
C ALA A 539 0.76 13.66 -1.47
N THR A 540 0.28 14.57 -0.62
CA THR A 540 1.06 15.66 -0.01
C THR A 540 1.06 15.60 1.50
N THR A 541 0.66 14.46 2.09
CA THR A 541 0.60 14.33 3.54
C THR A 541 1.93 13.97 4.16
N GLN A 542 2.24 14.60 5.29
CA GLN A 542 3.35 14.21 6.17
C GLN A 542 2.80 13.74 7.52
N THR A 543 3.25 12.57 7.97
CA THR A 543 2.95 12.06 9.32
C THR A 543 3.95 12.65 10.31
N LEU A 544 3.45 13.38 11.30
CA LEU A 544 4.23 13.87 12.44
C LEU A 544 4.09 12.87 13.58
N LYS A 545 5.23 12.49 14.16
CA LYS A 545 5.34 11.64 15.35
C LYS A 545 6.51 12.14 16.21
N PRO A 546 6.61 11.72 17.48
CA PRO A 546 7.73 12.11 18.35
C PRO A 546 9.09 11.93 17.67
N PHE A 547 9.94 12.95 17.73
CA PHE A 547 11.29 12.97 17.14
C PHE A 547 11.38 12.74 15.63
N ARG A 548 10.26 12.84 14.89
CA ARG A 548 10.27 12.74 13.42
C ARG A 548 11.23 13.78 12.83
N ARG A 549 12.10 13.31 11.92
CA ARG A 549 13.02 14.13 11.13
C ARG A 549 12.31 14.67 9.89
N ILE A 550 12.53 15.95 9.59
CA ILE A 550 12.08 16.63 8.37
C ILE A 550 13.30 17.36 7.81
N LEU A 551 13.74 16.94 6.62
CA LEU A 551 14.95 17.45 5.98
C LEU A 551 14.86 17.35 4.44
N PRO A 552 15.57 18.22 3.69
CA PRO A 552 15.70 18.07 2.25
C PRO A 552 16.60 16.88 1.90
N ILE A 553 16.24 16.13 0.84
CA ILE A 553 16.99 14.98 0.32
C ILE A 553 16.99 15.08 -1.21
N GLY A 554 18.05 14.60 -1.88
CA GLY A 554 18.10 14.56 -3.35
C GLY A 554 18.32 15.92 -4.01
N PHE A 555 18.98 16.85 -3.30
CA PHE A 555 19.37 18.15 -3.84
C PHE A 555 20.87 18.20 -4.16
N ASN A 556 21.31 19.28 -4.77
CA ASN A 556 22.72 19.69 -4.86
C ASN A 556 22.86 21.10 -4.29
N SER A 557 24.07 21.49 -3.88
CA SER A 557 24.33 22.92 -3.63
C SER A 557 24.21 23.68 -4.96
N ASP A 558 23.70 24.91 -4.92
CA ASP A 558 23.85 25.80 -6.07
C ASP A 558 25.32 26.28 -6.17
N TYR A 559 25.68 26.98 -7.24
CA TYR A 559 27.06 27.36 -7.51
C TYR A 559 27.57 28.40 -6.52
N MET A 560 28.87 28.29 -6.17
CA MET A 560 29.53 29.14 -5.17
C MET A 560 29.27 30.64 -5.37
N ASN A 561 29.38 31.12 -6.62
CA ASN A 561 29.15 32.53 -6.97
C ASN A 561 27.71 33.02 -6.74
N ARG A 562 26.73 32.12 -6.64
CA ARG A 562 25.32 32.45 -6.39
C ARG A 562 24.96 32.41 -4.91
N ILE A 563 25.58 31.52 -4.12
CA ILE A 563 25.16 31.24 -2.74
C ILE A 563 26.08 31.79 -1.66
N SER A 564 27.33 32.14 -1.97
CA SER A 564 28.32 32.58 -0.96
C SER A 564 27.81 33.72 -0.07
N GLY A 565 27.14 34.71 -0.66
CA GLY A 565 26.59 35.85 0.10
C GLY A 565 25.50 35.42 1.09
N VAL A 566 24.64 34.48 0.68
CA VAL A 566 23.56 33.94 1.52
C VAL A 566 24.12 33.06 2.63
N VAL A 567 25.12 32.23 2.33
CA VAL A 567 25.78 31.35 3.33
C VAL A 567 26.51 32.17 4.38
N ASN A 568 27.21 33.24 3.98
CA ASN A 568 27.86 34.16 4.92
C ASN A 568 26.85 34.91 5.81
N GLU A 569 25.66 35.21 5.29
CA GLU A 569 24.58 35.78 6.08
C GLU A 569 24.08 34.78 7.13
N ILE A 570 23.90 33.51 6.76
CA ILE A 570 23.53 32.44 7.70
C ILE A 570 24.64 32.25 8.76
N ASP A 571 25.91 32.20 8.36
CA ASP A 571 27.06 32.08 9.28
C ASP A 571 27.04 33.19 10.34
N ARG A 572 26.75 34.44 9.95
CA ARG A 572 26.61 35.56 10.89
C ARG A 572 25.46 35.35 11.87
N ILE A 573 24.28 34.98 11.36
CA ILE A 573 23.10 34.73 12.21
C ILE A 573 23.39 33.60 13.22
N VAL A 574 24.02 32.50 12.78
CA VAL A 574 24.38 31.37 13.63
C VAL A 574 25.34 31.81 14.74
N LEU A 575 26.39 32.55 14.40
CA LEU A 575 27.37 33.06 15.37
C LEU A 575 26.75 34.01 16.41
N GLU A 576 25.82 34.87 15.99
CA GLU A 576 25.11 35.81 16.88
C GLU A 576 24.07 35.11 17.77
N THR A 577 23.58 33.93 17.37
CA THR A 577 22.44 33.27 18.02
C THR A 577 22.84 32.09 18.91
N CYS A 578 23.59 31.12 18.38
CA CYS A 578 23.88 29.86 19.07
C CYS A 578 25.34 29.41 19.00
N GLY A 579 26.14 29.99 18.10
CA GLY A 579 27.50 29.53 17.83
C GLY A 579 27.52 28.16 17.12
N PHE A 580 28.74 27.70 16.79
CA PHE A 580 28.93 26.36 16.21
C PHE A 580 29.43 25.38 17.26
N ASN A 581 28.91 24.16 17.21
CA ASN A 581 29.30 23.03 18.05
C ASN A 581 29.20 23.35 19.56
N ALA A 582 28.20 24.13 19.96
CA ALA A 582 27.92 24.39 21.37
C ALA A 582 27.46 23.12 22.09
N ASP A 583 27.68 23.04 23.40
CA ASP A 583 27.26 21.87 24.20
C ASP A 583 25.73 21.74 24.30
N GLU A 584 25.02 22.87 24.31
CA GLU A 584 23.56 22.94 24.43
C GLU A 584 22.92 23.74 23.27
N PRO A 585 21.70 23.39 22.85
CA PRO A 585 20.94 24.17 21.88
C PRO A 585 20.37 25.45 22.53
N VAL A 586 20.17 26.49 21.71
CA VAL A 586 19.60 27.77 22.16
C VAL A 586 18.15 27.89 21.73
N LEU A 587 17.27 28.30 22.63
CA LEU A 587 15.87 28.56 22.31
C LEU A 587 15.72 29.94 21.65
N VAL A 588 15.04 30.00 20.51
CA VAL A 588 14.86 31.24 19.75
C VAL A 588 13.42 31.42 19.27
N PRO A 589 12.98 32.66 18.97
CA PRO A 589 11.70 32.89 18.32
C PRO A 589 11.59 32.16 16.98
N LEU A 590 10.41 31.62 16.68
CA LEU A 590 10.08 30.94 15.43
C LEU A 590 10.42 31.79 14.19
N ALA A 591 10.24 33.11 14.27
CA ALA A 591 10.59 34.03 13.20
C ALA A 591 12.08 33.97 12.82
N THR A 592 12.97 33.81 13.81
CA THR A 592 14.42 33.64 13.60
C THR A 592 14.71 32.33 12.90
N ALA A 593 14.09 31.23 13.35
CA ALA A 593 14.24 29.92 12.71
C ALA A 593 13.76 29.93 11.25
N LEU A 594 12.58 30.51 10.99
CA LEU A 594 12.02 30.64 9.64
C LEU A 594 12.87 31.54 8.73
N LYS A 595 13.47 32.61 9.26
CA LYS A 595 14.41 33.46 8.51
C LYS A 595 15.60 32.64 8.01
N ILE A 596 16.23 31.86 8.88
CA ILE A 596 17.35 30.99 8.51
C ILE A 596 16.90 29.95 7.48
N PHE A 597 15.76 29.30 7.71
CA PHE A 597 15.21 28.28 6.81
C PHE A 597 14.95 28.82 5.39
N ASN A 598 14.40 30.04 5.27
CA ASN A 598 14.18 30.71 3.99
C ASN A 598 15.48 31.08 3.26
N LEU A 599 16.53 31.44 4.00
CA LEU A 599 17.86 31.67 3.39
C LEU A 599 18.41 30.36 2.83
N ILE A 600 18.27 29.26 3.56
CA ILE A 600 18.75 27.94 3.13
C ILE A 600 18.04 27.47 1.86
N GLU A 601 16.71 27.64 1.76
CA GLU A 601 15.92 27.27 0.57
C GLU A 601 16.54 27.82 -0.72
N ARG A 602 17.07 29.05 -0.68
CA ARG A 602 17.71 29.72 -1.83
C ARG A 602 19.07 29.14 -2.23
N THR A 603 19.65 28.27 -1.41
CA THR A 603 20.98 27.69 -1.62
C THR A 603 20.96 26.27 -2.18
N LEU A 604 19.81 25.59 -2.15
CA LEU A 604 19.67 24.18 -2.54
C LEU A 604 18.94 24.03 -3.87
N LEU A 605 19.52 23.27 -4.80
CA LEU A 605 18.97 23.01 -6.13
C LEU A 605 18.47 21.57 -6.25
N PHE A 606 17.23 21.39 -6.70
CA PHE A 606 16.63 20.07 -6.95
C PHE A 606 16.53 19.79 -8.46
N GLU A 607 17.03 18.62 -8.91
CA GLU A 607 16.98 18.19 -10.31
C GLU A 607 16.10 16.92 -10.46
N PRO A 608 14.77 16.98 -10.22
CA PRO A 608 13.92 15.79 -10.02
C PRO A 608 13.93 14.79 -11.18
N LYS A 609 14.05 15.27 -12.43
CA LYS A 609 14.15 14.38 -13.62
C LYS A 609 15.44 13.55 -13.63
N LYS A 610 16.53 14.10 -13.11
CA LYS A 610 17.87 13.50 -13.10
C LYS A 610 18.08 12.66 -11.85
N ASP A 611 17.58 13.14 -10.71
CA ASP A 611 17.84 12.58 -9.40
C ASP A 611 16.82 11.50 -8.99
N ASP A 612 15.66 11.42 -9.66
CA ASP A 612 14.55 10.49 -9.34
C ASP A 612 14.08 10.60 -7.88
N VAL A 613 14.04 11.83 -7.37
CA VAL A 613 13.59 12.15 -6.01
C VAL A 613 12.59 13.29 -6.09
N ARG A 614 11.57 13.23 -5.24
CA ARG A 614 10.59 14.30 -5.11
C ARG A 614 11.28 15.54 -4.51
N PRO A 615 11.13 16.74 -5.10
CA PRO A 615 11.65 17.94 -4.49
C PRO A 615 11.12 18.12 -3.06
N PHE A 616 11.96 18.61 -2.17
CA PHE A 616 11.55 18.90 -0.80
C PHE A 616 10.50 20.02 -0.81
N ASN A 617 9.38 19.79 -0.11
CA ASN A 617 8.31 20.78 -0.03
C ASN A 617 8.59 21.78 1.11
N TRP A 618 9.29 22.86 0.77
CA TRP A 618 9.68 23.91 1.72
C TRP A 618 8.48 24.58 2.40
N GLN A 619 7.38 24.78 1.69
CA GLN A 619 6.16 25.36 2.26
C GLN A 619 5.61 24.48 3.38
N VAL A 620 5.48 23.18 3.11
CA VAL A 620 5.01 22.21 4.11
C VAL A 620 5.94 22.15 5.31
N ALA A 621 7.25 22.13 5.10
CA ALA A 621 8.21 22.11 6.20
C ALA A 621 8.14 23.37 7.08
N ARG A 622 7.91 24.55 6.48
CA ARG A 622 7.71 25.81 7.21
C ARG A 622 6.44 25.78 8.05
N ASP A 623 5.35 25.31 7.45
CA ASP A 623 4.06 25.18 8.14
C ASP A 623 4.19 24.21 9.31
N VAL A 624 4.80 23.04 9.10
CA VAL A 624 5.04 22.05 10.16
C VAL A 624 5.91 22.60 11.28
N LEU A 625 7.01 23.29 10.97
CA LEU A 625 7.85 23.92 12.00
C LEU A 625 7.03 24.94 12.83
N GLY A 626 6.21 25.73 12.17
CA GLY A 626 5.29 26.67 12.82
C GLY A 626 4.24 25.96 13.68
N HIS A 627 3.72 24.81 13.24
CA HIS A 627 2.83 23.98 14.05
C HIS A 627 3.49 23.56 15.35
N LEU A 628 4.65 22.92 15.23
CA LEU A 628 5.36 22.29 16.32
C LEU A 628 5.77 23.34 17.37
N ALA A 629 6.24 24.51 16.93
CA ALA A 629 6.58 25.62 17.81
C ALA A 629 5.38 26.15 18.62
N ASN A 630 4.16 25.97 18.12
CA ASN A 630 2.92 26.42 18.77
C ASN A 630 2.20 25.33 19.57
N GLN A 631 2.73 24.11 19.63
CA GLN A 631 2.16 22.99 20.40
C GLN A 631 2.54 23.00 21.89
N HIS A 632 3.37 23.95 22.35
CA HIS A 632 3.78 23.99 23.75
C HIS A 632 2.55 24.05 24.70
N PRO A 633 2.51 23.23 25.78
CA PRO A 633 1.39 23.21 26.72
C PRO A 633 1.12 24.58 27.37
N ASP A 634 2.19 25.25 27.78
CA ASP A 634 2.16 26.64 28.24
C ASP A 634 2.08 27.61 27.06
N ARG A 635 1.02 28.43 27.01
CA ARG A 635 0.79 29.43 25.95
C ARG A 635 1.88 30.49 25.88
N ALA A 636 2.50 30.84 27.01
CA ALA A 636 3.52 31.89 27.05
C ALA A 636 4.83 31.47 26.36
N GLN A 637 5.07 30.17 26.25
CA GLN A 637 6.29 29.61 25.64
C GLN A 637 6.10 29.25 24.16
N ARG A 638 4.89 29.39 23.62
CA ARG A 638 4.62 29.11 22.20
C ARG A 638 5.40 30.03 21.26
N GLY A 639 5.65 29.53 20.04
CA GLY A 639 6.39 30.26 19.02
C GLY A 639 7.90 30.25 19.24
N GLN A 640 8.42 29.25 19.97
CA GLN A 640 9.84 29.06 20.22
C GLN A 640 10.34 27.74 19.59
N VAL A 641 11.59 27.75 19.16
CA VAL A 641 12.28 26.62 18.51
C VAL A 641 13.70 26.54 19.04
N TYR A 642 14.18 25.35 19.37
CA TYR A 642 15.60 25.16 19.67
C TYR A 642 16.42 25.19 18.37
N ILE A 643 17.55 25.90 18.36
CA ILE A 643 18.53 25.86 17.28
C ILE A 643 19.85 25.35 17.80
N TRP A 644 20.48 24.48 17.01
CA TRP A 644 21.85 24.05 17.20
C TRP A 644 22.57 23.99 15.85
N ALA A 645 23.82 24.42 15.79
CA ALA A 645 24.57 24.45 14.54
C ALA A 645 25.92 23.72 14.65
N ALA A 646 26.35 23.10 13.55
CA ALA A 646 27.68 22.52 13.40
C ALA A 646 28.32 22.99 12.10
N ASN A 647 29.65 23.07 12.10
CA ASN A 647 30.46 23.36 10.91
C ASN A 647 31.50 22.25 10.65
N GLY A 648 32.21 22.36 9.51
CA GLY A 648 33.23 21.40 9.12
C GLY A 648 32.68 20.05 8.68
N ARG A 649 31.38 19.96 8.33
CA ARG A 649 30.78 18.70 7.88
C ARG A 649 31.17 18.40 6.43
N GLN A 650 31.37 17.11 6.16
CA GLN A 650 31.86 16.58 4.88
C GLN A 650 30.99 15.41 4.39
N SER A 651 29.68 15.50 4.62
CA SER A 651 28.73 14.47 4.21
C SER A 651 28.72 14.33 2.70
N ALA A 652 28.65 13.10 2.19
CA ALA A 652 28.50 12.87 0.75
C ALA A 652 27.09 13.21 0.27
N ARG A 653 26.95 13.55 -1.01
CA ARG A 653 25.64 13.71 -1.66
C ARG A 653 24.96 12.37 -1.83
N TYR A 654 25.72 11.40 -2.34
CA TYR A 654 25.25 10.06 -2.62
C TYR A 654 25.52 9.16 -1.44
N ALA A 655 24.59 8.26 -1.14
CA ALA A 655 24.86 7.23 -0.14
C ALA A 655 25.85 6.18 -0.68
N SER A 656 26.41 5.36 0.21
CA SER A 656 27.34 4.30 -0.18
C SER A 656 26.69 3.27 -1.10
N ALA A 657 27.50 2.52 -1.85
CA ALA A 657 27.02 1.51 -2.82
C ALA A 657 26.11 0.43 -2.22
N GLY A 658 26.09 0.25 -0.88
CA GLY A 658 25.18 -0.65 -0.17
C GLY A 658 23.88 -0.02 0.31
N SER A 659 23.66 1.29 0.16
CA SER A 659 22.49 2.01 0.67
C SER A 659 21.27 1.94 -0.27
N HIS A 660 20.06 1.81 0.29
CA HIS A 660 18.78 1.87 -0.46
C HIS A 660 18.43 3.27 -0.97
N ALA A 661 18.97 4.29 -0.32
CA ALA A 661 18.77 5.66 -0.73
C ALA A 661 19.87 6.02 -1.72
N ARG A 662 19.50 6.58 -2.88
CA ARG A 662 20.48 7.17 -3.80
C ARG A 662 21.25 8.32 -3.15
N PHE A 663 20.63 9.00 -2.19
CA PHE A 663 21.17 10.17 -1.50
C PHE A 663 21.30 9.90 -0.01
N ILE A 664 22.18 10.62 0.66
CA ILE A 664 22.22 10.58 2.14
C ILE A 664 20.92 11.17 2.70
N GLU A 665 20.30 10.44 3.61
CA GLU A 665 19.06 10.83 4.31
C GLU A 665 19.32 11.13 5.80
N THR A 666 20.57 11.01 6.23
CA THR A 666 21.04 11.18 7.62
C THR A 666 22.30 12.05 7.66
N PRO A 667 22.19 13.37 7.42
CA PRO A 667 23.31 14.28 7.58
C PRO A 667 23.70 14.47 9.05
N ASP A 668 22.81 14.11 9.97
CA ASP A 668 22.95 14.12 11.43
C ASP A 668 23.25 12.72 12.00
N SER A 669 23.75 12.66 13.24
CA SER A 669 24.09 11.42 13.96
C SER A 669 23.20 11.21 15.18
N GLU A 670 22.72 9.97 15.37
CA GLU A 670 21.97 9.61 16.58
C GLU A 670 22.82 9.72 17.87
N LYS A 671 24.15 9.66 17.76
CA LYS A 671 25.07 9.78 18.91
C LYS A 671 25.22 11.24 19.39
N THR A 672 25.12 12.20 18.48
CA THR A 672 25.30 13.63 18.77
C THR A 672 23.97 14.36 18.71
N GLU A 673 23.47 14.68 17.51
CA GLU A 673 22.22 15.42 17.31
C GLU A 673 21.01 14.67 17.86
N GLY A 674 20.96 13.35 17.69
CA GLY A 674 19.87 12.54 18.25
C GLY A 674 19.85 12.54 19.77
N ARG A 675 21.02 12.55 20.42
CA ARG A 675 21.13 12.69 21.87
C ARG A 675 20.69 14.08 22.33
N ILE A 676 21.13 15.14 21.64
CA ILE A 676 20.71 16.53 21.92
C ILE A 676 19.18 16.65 21.79
N ALA A 677 18.59 16.13 20.72
CA ALA A 677 17.14 16.16 20.52
C ALA A 677 16.40 15.43 21.65
N ARG A 678 16.86 14.24 22.06
CA ARG A 678 16.24 13.49 23.17
C ARG A 678 16.33 14.19 24.52
N ALA A 679 17.37 15.01 24.74
CA ALA A 679 17.60 15.73 25.98
C ALA A 679 16.85 17.06 26.08
N HIS A 680 16.58 17.74 24.95
CA HIS A 680 16.01 19.09 24.96
C HIS A 680 14.64 19.21 24.28
N ALA A 681 14.39 18.45 23.21
CA ALA A 681 13.16 18.57 22.42
C ALA A 681 11.99 17.79 23.07
N HIS A 682 11.58 18.21 24.27
CA HIS A 682 10.43 17.64 24.99
C HIS A 682 9.11 18.31 24.58
N ASP A 683 9.04 19.64 24.69
CA ASP A 683 7.87 20.46 24.38
C ASP A 683 8.10 21.50 23.27
N HIS A 684 9.37 21.73 22.88
CA HIS A 684 9.76 22.57 21.74
C HIS A 684 10.45 21.73 20.66
N PRO A 685 10.17 21.98 19.37
CA PRO A 685 10.93 21.36 18.29
C PRO A 685 12.37 21.88 18.28
N ILE A 686 13.26 21.12 17.64
CA ILE A 686 14.65 21.52 17.42
C ILE A 686 14.99 21.52 15.93
N MET A 687 15.71 22.55 15.49
CA MET A 687 16.25 22.68 14.14
C MET A 687 17.77 22.66 14.18
N PHE A 688 18.36 21.62 13.61
CA PHE A 688 19.81 21.50 13.43
C PHE A 688 20.24 22.17 12.12
N LEU A 689 21.31 22.95 12.20
CA LEU A 689 21.92 23.68 11.09
C LEU A 689 23.31 23.09 10.81
N LEU A 690 23.37 22.14 9.88
CA LEU A 690 24.61 21.41 9.60
C LEU A 690 25.31 22.02 8.38
N ARG A 691 26.32 22.86 8.63
CA ARG A 691 27.12 23.50 7.58
C ARG A 691 28.09 22.49 6.96
N GLN A 692 27.87 22.18 5.69
CA GLN A 692 28.67 21.30 4.85
C GLN A 692 29.66 22.12 4.03
N GLU A 693 30.88 21.61 3.83
CA GLU A 693 31.85 22.27 2.93
C GLU A 693 31.52 22.07 1.44
N GLY A 694 30.71 21.05 1.11
CA GLY A 694 30.15 20.89 -0.24
C GLY A 694 31.19 20.52 -1.31
N ALA A 695 32.17 19.68 -0.95
CA ALA A 695 33.26 19.29 -1.84
C ALA A 695 32.79 18.45 -3.05
N LYS A 696 33.36 18.69 -4.22
CA LYS A 696 32.95 18.05 -5.49
C LYS A 696 33.24 16.56 -5.54
N GLU A 697 34.30 16.08 -4.91
CA GLU A 697 34.62 14.66 -4.75
C GLU A 697 33.56 13.91 -3.93
N LYS A 698 32.77 14.64 -3.13
CA LYS A 698 31.63 14.12 -2.37
C LYS A 698 30.31 14.21 -3.15
N GLY A 699 30.34 14.65 -4.41
CA GLY A 699 29.19 14.74 -5.31
C GLY A 699 28.47 16.10 -5.34
N TRP A 700 29.02 17.11 -4.66
CA TRP A 700 28.49 18.47 -4.59
C TRP A 700 29.12 19.40 -5.65
N ARG A 701 28.99 20.73 -5.50
CA ARG A 701 29.48 21.73 -6.48
C ARG A 701 30.55 22.69 -5.95
N ASP A 702 31.40 22.24 -5.02
CA ASP A 702 32.46 23.04 -4.37
C ASP A 702 31.92 24.36 -3.79
N ALA A 703 30.78 24.28 -3.12
CA ALA A 703 30.12 25.43 -2.52
C ALA A 703 29.60 25.06 -1.14
N PRO A 704 30.05 25.72 -0.05
CA PRO A 704 29.53 25.47 1.28
C PRO A 704 28.03 25.77 1.35
N PHE A 705 27.29 24.98 2.10
CA PHE A 705 25.85 25.13 2.27
C PHE A 705 25.40 24.62 3.63
N TYR A 706 24.15 24.92 3.98
CA TYR A 706 23.53 24.40 5.21
C TYR A 706 22.53 23.30 4.89
N TRP A 707 22.63 22.18 5.60
CA TRP A 707 21.63 21.12 5.58
C TRP A 707 20.75 21.24 6.83
N PRO A 708 19.50 21.69 6.70
CA PRO A 708 18.61 21.87 7.84
C PRO A 708 17.95 20.53 8.20
N VAL A 709 17.90 20.20 9.49
CA VAL A 709 17.18 19.03 10.00
C VAL A 709 16.26 19.49 11.13
N ILE A 710 14.95 19.44 10.89
CA ILE A 710 13.95 19.68 11.94
C ILE A 710 13.65 18.34 12.61
N ARG A 711 13.68 18.29 13.94
CA ARG A 711 13.15 17.18 14.74
C ARG A 711 11.97 17.64 15.58
N ALA A 712 10.85 16.92 15.45
CA ALA A 712 9.67 17.13 16.28
C ALA A 712 9.95 16.81 17.76
N GLN A 713 9.23 17.46 18.68
CA GLN A 713 9.39 17.22 20.10
C GLN A 713 8.79 15.88 20.57
N LYS A 714 9.21 15.41 21.75
CA LYS A 714 8.75 14.14 22.35
C LYS A 714 7.23 14.10 22.49
N ASN A 715 6.63 15.21 22.90
CA ASN A 715 5.20 15.31 23.18
C ASN A 715 4.35 15.62 21.93
N THR A 716 4.93 15.55 20.72
CA THR A 716 4.19 15.74 19.48
C THR A 716 3.14 14.63 19.31
N PRO A 717 1.83 14.96 19.29
CA PRO A 717 0.79 13.98 19.03
C PRO A 717 0.91 13.48 17.59
N THR A 718 0.57 12.20 17.37
CA THR A 718 0.52 11.63 16.02
C THR A 718 -0.49 12.41 15.17
N THR A 719 0.04 13.19 14.22
CA THR A 719 -0.72 14.20 13.48
C THR A 719 -0.45 14.01 11.99
N VAL A 720 -1.48 14.20 11.18
CA VAL A 720 -1.37 14.11 9.73
C VAL A 720 -1.54 15.50 9.17
N TYR A 721 -0.47 15.95 8.55
CA TYR A 721 -0.42 17.24 7.88
C TYR A 721 -0.64 17.07 6.38
N SER A 722 -1.41 17.93 5.71
CA SER A 722 -1.50 18.00 4.24
C SER A 722 -1.22 19.41 3.72
N GLY A 723 -0.37 19.51 2.70
CA GLY A 723 0.02 20.79 2.08
C GLY A 723 -0.87 21.26 0.92
N GLU A 724 -1.81 20.44 0.43
CA GLU A 724 -2.69 20.79 -0.69
C GLU A 724 -4.16 20.47 -0.35
N SER A 725 -5.06 21.40 -0.65
CA SER A 725 -6.51 21.21 -0.51
C SER A 725 -7.17 20.77 -1.82
N LEU A 726 -8.28 20.03 -1.70
CA LEU A 726 -9.21 19.72 -2.80
C LEU A 726 -10.21 20.86 -3.11
N ASP A 727 -10.02 22.04 -2.50
CA ASP A 727 -10.91 23.20 -2.69
C ASP A 727 -10.84 23.77 -4.12
#